data_AF-A0A2G6E652-F1
#
_entry.id   AF-A0A2G6E652-F1
#
_cell.length_a   1.000
_cell.length_b   1.000
_cell.length_c   1.000
_cell.angle_alpha   90.00
_cell.angle_beta   90.00
_cell.angle_gamma   90.00
#
_symmetry.space_group_name_H-M   'P 1'
#
loop_
_entity.id
_entity.type
_entity.pdbx_description
1 polymer ?
#
loop_
_entity_poly.entity_id
_entity_poly.type
_entity_poly.pdbx_seq_one_letter_code
_entity_poly.pdbx_strand_id
1 'polypeptide(L)'
;MHAKFSITALAVVLLDSIIVVYTAITLLIALSGSFFLQLGPLVFSISRLQKPLALVAGAFVLRKILSAVFFTEIFSVYAPLKYRIESVFQRLRALERWLTSPLWRGLVLVLSAALLYAALGLIQEQLPFEYGLRGEYYSNPAFEGEPILSSRDTVISVQEMNREFPEIAEQYSIRWTGFLYLPYSGHYTFSLASDDGSWLTLDGKLIVDNGGVHGLREYFGDISLTRGVYPLEIRYVQGEKAAGIRLRWSILDRPMRQMAGDIFFQTAPSMWRLTLRACCRFGMFVLKVAGLVVLMLILLYSIHPVSSSGVPRMLRVLWLLALGFGMEFWLMRRAGLRDVPFCWEVLCWCINLAMILLLSGIRLRRISLKAVLQNALLLLFSLSLLLGLFEIVLRTGIFDEKGTIWIPKKYVTLNNEINAKNWETANKHPYKFTDILWEKEKARGISRIAVLGDSFVWGTAIPSETAWGHKLAARIQKKYHNIEVMNWGYPGWSTVDEFNFLSTKGIKYAPDVLIVGFVRNDPDLGDYRWKLFDLRTMRSGFVRAALWPVKTIFPTVFDFTAAHLNEFLMNYFLKEFGYGWQAWYERIYSPQNLQRYYLLLKKMADFCEEQGIQLIVVLTPATYKEAEGQKFQAMASLLDRLGIEYLNLYPAVVRDLSHYPSRDLWGNPGDPHPGGLMTELFANETFSYLEKRKILPSLKTP
;
A
#
# COMPACT_ATOMS: atom_id res chain seq x y z
N MET A 1 1.75 62.01 43.51
CA MET A 1 2.38 60.74 43.07
C MET A 1 1.91 60.43 41.66
N HIS A 2 2.72 60.79 40.67
CA HIS A 2 2.44 60.53 39.26
C HIS A 2 2.63 59.04 38.95
N ALA A 3 1.53 58.32 38.72
CA ALA A 3 1.57 56.99 38.16
C ALA A 3 1.89 57.10 36.66
N LYS A 4 3.08 56.64 36.26
CA LYS A 4 3.44 56.44 34.85
C LYS A 4 2.47 55.41 34.24
N PHE A 5 1.45 55.89 33.55
CA PHE A 5 0.73 55.07 32.57
C PHE A 5 1.72 54.69 31.47
N SER A 6 2.16 53.43 31.44
CA SER A 6 3.01 52.99 30.33
C SER A 6 2.14 52.93 29.07
N ILE A 7 2.47 53.78 28.11
CA ILE A 7 1.87 53.83 26.76
C ILE A 7 1.89 52.42 26.12
N THR A 8 2.84 51.58 26.52
CA THR A 8 2.96 50.15 26.16
C THR A 8 1.80 49.29 26.65
N ALA A 9 1.26 49.53 27.85
CA ALA A 9 0.12 48.77 28.37
C ALA A 9 -1.19 49.17 27.67
N LEU A 10 -1.35 50.46 27.35
CA LEU A 10 -2.46 50.95 26.55
C LEU A 10 -2.37 50.43 25.10
N ALA A 11 -1.17 50.39 24.53
CA ALA A 11 -0.90 49.84 23.20
C ALA A 11 -1.18 48.32 23.12
N VAL A 12 -0.78 47.53 24.12
CA VAL A 12 -1.08 46.09 24.18
C VAL A 12 -2.58 45.82 24.33
N VAL A 13 -3.28 46.64 25.13
CA VAL A 13 -4.75 46.53 25.28
C VAL A 13 -5.49 46.96 24.02
N LEU A 14 -5.00 47.99 23.31
CA LEU A 14 -5.50 48.38 21.99
C LEU A 14 -5.23 47.29 20.94
N LEU A 15 -4.04 46.68 20.94
CA LEU A 15 -3.66 45.62 20.00
C LEU A 15 -4.51 44.36 20.20
N ASP A 16 -4.72 43.90 21.44
CA ASP A 16 -5.59 42.77 21.76
C ASP A 16 -7.05 43.03 21.38
N SER A 17 -7.52 44.27 21.57
CA SER A 17 -8.88 44.66 21.21
C SER A 17 -9.04 44.75 19.69
N ILE A 18 -8.01 45.24 18.98
CA ILE A 18 -7.93 45.22 17.52
C ILE A 18 -7.88 43.78 17.01
N ILE A 19 -7.11 42.87 17.61
CA ILE A 19 -7.04 41.46 17.17
C ILE A 19 -8.37 40.74 17.37
N VAL A 20 -9.08 40.97 18.48
CA VAL A 20 -10.40 40.37 18.73
C VAL A 20 -11.46 40.94 17.78
N VAL A 21 -11.44 42.26 17.54
CA VAL A 21 -12.33 42.91 16.57
C VAL A 21 -11.98 42.48 15.15
N TYR A 22 -10.71 42.36 14.79
CA TYR A 22 -10.24 41.90 13.49
C TYR A 22 -10.60 40.42 13.30
N THR A 23 -10.41 39.55 14.29
CA THR A 23 -10.81 38.13 14.22
C THR A 23 -12.32 37.98 14.12
N ALA A 24 -13.09 38.80 14.83
CA ALA A 24 -14.55 38.83 14.73
C ALA A 24 -15.02 39.37 13.37
N ILE A 25 -14.37 40.40 12.82
CA ILE A 25 -14.61 40.94 11.48
C ILE A 25 -14.18 39.94 10.40
N THR A 26 -13.06 39.23 10.56
CA THR A 26 -12.60 38.18 9.63
C THR A 26 -13.53 36.97 9.68
N LEU A 27 -14.03 36.57 10.86
CA LEU A 27 -15.09 35.58 10.97
C LEU A 27 -16.40 36.08 10.32
N LEU A 28 -16.76 37.35 10.53
CA LEU A 28 -17.94 37.96 9.93
C LEU A 28 -17.81 38.04 8.41
N ILE A 29 -16.65 38.40 7.85
CA ILE A 29 -16.35 38.43 6.41
C ILE A 29 -16.33 37.01 5.82
N ALA A 30 -15.74 36.05 6.54
CA ALA A 30 -15.77 34.64 6.16
C ALA A 30 -17.20 34.04 6.20
N LEU A 31 -18.07 34.57 7.05
CA LEU A 31 -19.48 34.20 7.17
C LEU A 31 -20.42 35.04 6.28
N SER A 32 -20.03 36.25 5.86
CA SER A 32 -20.85 37.20 5.10
C SER A 32 -20.55 37.24 3.60
N GLY A 33 -19.52 36.53 3.14
CA GLY A 33 -19.35 36.19 1.73
C GLY A 33 -18.94 37.36 0.82
N SER A 34 -17.66 37.37 0.45
CA SER A 34 -17.23 37.89 -0.86
C SER A 34 -17.02 36.76 -1.88
N PHE A 35 -17.42 35.53 -1.56
CA PHE A 35 -17.27 34.35 -2.43
C PHE A 35 -18.57 33.53 -2.60
N PHE A 36 -19.69 33.99 -2.04
CA PHE A 36 -20.95 33.22 -1.92
C PHE A 36 -22.17 33.89 -2.59
N LEU A 37 -21.98 34.70 -3.62
CA LEU A 37 -23.05 35.44 -4.30
C LEU A 37 -23.97 34.61 -5.25
N GLN A 38 -24.13 33.29 -5.03
CA GLN A 38 -25.01 32.45 -5.88
C GLN A 38 -25.90 31.42 -5.14
N LEU A 39 -25.99 31.44 -3.82
CA LEU A 39 -26.89 30.53 -3.09
C LEU A 39 -28.05 31.32 -2.48
N GLY A 40 -29.26 31.00 -2.92
CA GLY A 40 -30.53 31.55 -2.43
C GLY A 40 -30.83 31.15 -0.97
N PRO A 41 -31.95 30.47 -0.64
CA PRO A 41 -32.70 30.63 0.62
C PRO A 41 -31.95 30.46 1.97
N LEU A 42 -30.72 29.92 1.97
CA LEU A 42 -29.86 29.79 3.15
C LEU A 42 -29.48 31.14 3.80
N VAL A 43 -29.36 32.22 3.01
CA VAL A 43 -29.02 33.56 3.52
C VAL A 43 -30.06 34.10 4.52
N PHE A 44 -31.32 33.65 4.40
CA PHE A 44 -32.41 34.11 5.26
C PHE A 44 -32.38 33.53 6.68
N SER A 45 -31.65 32.42 6.90
CA SER A 45 -31.55 31.78 8.23
C SER A 45 -30.37 32.31 9.05
N ILE A 46 -29.30 32.77 8.41
CA ILE A 46 -28.10 33.32 9.07
C ILE A 46 -28.33 34.76 9.56
N SER A 47 -29.20 35.55 8.90
CA SER A 47 -29.57 36.91 9.35
C SER A 47 -30.25 36.92 10.72
N ARG A 48 -30.93 35.82 11.12
CA ARG A 48 -31.52 35.67 12.46
C ARG A 48 -30.50 35.48 13.58
N LEU A 49 -29.27 35.06 13.26
CA LEU A 49 -28.15 34.87 14.21
C LEU A 49 -27.26 36.11 14.37
N GLN A 50 -27.38 37.11 13.48
CA GLN A 50 -26.59 38.35 13.54
C GLN A 50 -26.89 39.19 14.78
N LYS A 51 -28.18 39.30 15.17
CA LYS A 51 -28.59 40.06 16.36
C LYS A 51 -28.02 39.47 17.67
N PRO A 52 -28.14 38.16 17.96
CA PRO A 52 -27.58 37.60 19.20
C PRO A 52 -26.05 37.62 19.26
N LEU A 53 -25.33 37.40 18.14
CA LEU A 53 -23.86 37.50 18.14
C LEU A 53 -23.36 38.94 18.30
N ALA A 54 -24.00 39.92 17.66
CA ALA A 54 -23.70 41.34 17.86
C ALA A 54 -24.00 41.80 19.29
N LEU A 55 -25.05 41.25 19.93
CA LEU A 55 -25.36 41.47 21.35
C LEU A 55 -24.29 40.89 22.28
N VAL A 56 -23.74 39.71 21.98
CA VAL A 56 -22.67 39.09 22.78
C VAL A 56 -21.34 39.84 22.62
N ALA A 57 -20.98 40.21 21.40
CA ALA A 57 -19.78 41.03 21.14
C ALA A 57 -19.91 42.43 21.73
N GLY A 58 -21.07 43.07 21.57
CA GLY A 58 -21.41 44.36 22.18
C GLY A 58 -21.38 44.30 23.70
N ALA A 59 -21.88 43.24 24.33
CA ALA A 59 -21.82 43.04 25.78
C ALA A 59 -20.37 42.85 26.29
N PHE A 60 -19.49 42.23 25.50
CA PHE A 60 -18.06 42.07 25.83
C PHE A 60 -17.30 43.39 25.75
N VAL A 61 -17.56 44.20 24.72
CA VAL A 61 -16.98 45.55 24.54
C VAL A 61 -17.51 46.49 25.63
N LEU A 62 -18.83 46.49 25.88
CA LEU A 62 -19.45 47.30 26.93
C LEU A 62 -18.93 46.93 28.33
N ARG A 63 -18.70 45.64 28.61
CA ARG A 63 -18.07 45.19 29.87
C ARG A 63 -16.64 45.71 30.03
N LYS A 64 -15.83 45.70 28.97
CA LYS A 64 -14.45 46.22 29.04
C LYS A 64 -14.43 47.74 29.22
N ILE A 65 -15.29 48.48 28.50
CA ILE A 65 -15.45 49.93 28.63
C ILE A 65 -15.94 50.28 30.04
N LEU A 66 -16.98 49.62 30.54
CA LEU A 66 -17.50 49.84 31.90
C LEU A 66 -16.49 49.46 32.99
N SER A 67 -15.67 48.41 32.78
CA SER A 67 -14.61 48.04 33.72
C SER A 67 -13.41 48.99 33.72
N ALA A 68 -13.18 49.70 32.61
CA ALA A 68 -12.08 50.65 32.46
C ALA A 68 -12.46 52.09 32.85
N VAL A 69 -13.73 52.47 32.71
CA VAL A 69 -14.21 53.86 32.90
C VAL A 69 -14.93 54.08 34.24
N PHE A 70 -15.54 53.05 34.85
CA PHE A 70 -16.47 53.24 35.97
C PHE A 70 -16.04 52.67 37.33
N PHE A 71 -14.81 52.20 37.47
CA PHE A 71 -14.42 51.44 38.67
C PHE A 71 -14.06 52.27 39.91
N THR A 72 -14.05 53.62 39.85
CA THR A 72 -13.60 54.42 41.01
C THR A 72 -14.55 55.48 41.58
N GLU A 73 -15.52 56.06 40.86
CA GLU A 73 -16.20 57.27 41.43
C GLU A 73 -17.74 57.30 41.51
N ILE A 74 -18.52 56.43 40.85
CA ILE A 74 -20.01 56.57 40.83
C ILE A 74 -20.75 55.56 41.74
N PHE A 75 -20.10 54.48 42.19
CA PHE A 75 -20.80 53.35 42.84
C PHE A 75 -21.02 53.44 44.36
N SER A 76 -20.74 54.57 45.00
CA SER A 76 -21.01 54.79 46.43
C SER A 76 -22.47 55.17 46.75
N VAL A 77 -23.32 55.44 45.75
CA VAL A 77 -24.64 56.09 45.98
C VAL A 77 -25.87 55.19 45.72
N TYR A 78 -25.78 54.04 45.02
CA TYR A 78 -26.96 53.21 44.72
C TYR A 78 -26.75 51.70 44.93
N ALA A 79 -27.06 51.22 46.14
CA ALA A 79 -26.96 49.81 46.54
C ALA A 79 -27.85 48.81 45.73
N PRO A 80 -29.09 49.16 45.30
CA PRO A 80 -29.94 48.22 44.55
C PRO A 80 -29.43 47.94 43.13
N LEU A 81 -28.79 48.94 42.51
CA LEU A 81 -28.26 48.84 41.16
C LEU A 81 -26.98 47.98 41.12
N LYS A 82 -26.16 48.07 42.18
CA LYS A 82 -24.96 47.25 42.38
C LYS A 82 -25.28 45.75 42.37
N TYR A 83 -26.33 45.33 43.08
CA TYR A 83 -26.70 43.90 43.17
C TYR A 83 -27.20 43.33 41.83
N ARG A 84 -28.02 44.09 41.09
CA ARG A 84 -28.46 43.68 39.74
C ARG A 84 -27.29 43.58 38.76
N ILE A 85 -26.38 44.54 38.77
CA ILE A 85 -25.20 44.57 37.90
C ILE A 85 -24.21 43.45 38.27
N GLU A 86 -23.97 43.19 39.56
CA GLU A 86 -23.14 42.05 40.02
C GLU A 86 -23.73 40.71 39.58
N SER A 87 -25.06 40.54 39.63
CA SER A 87 -25.72 39.31 39.16
C SER A 87 -25.50 39.09 37.64
N VAL A 88 -25.52 40.17 36.85
CA VAL A 88 -25.24 40.12 35.40
C VAL A 88 -23.76 39.78 35.17
N PHE A 89 -22.83 40.40 35.90
CA PHE A 89 -21.41 40.08 35.80
C PHE A 89 -21.05 38.67 36.28
N GLN A 90 -21.79 38.11 37.24
CA GLN A 90 -21.62 36.72 37.65
C GLN A 90 -22.09 35.76 36.54
N ARG A 91 -23.23 36.03 35.91
CA ARG A 91 -23.71 35.26 34.74
C ARG A 91 -22.74 35.35 33.57
N LEU A 92 -22.20 36.54 33.27
CA LEU A 92 -21.17 36.72 32.24
C LEU A 92 -19.87 35.99 32.56
N ARG A 93 -19.45 35.94 33.83
CA ARG A 93 -18.27 35.16 34.27
C ARG A 93 -18.50 33.65 34.23
N ALA A 94 -19.73 33.18 34.45
CA ALA A 94 -20.09 31.78 34.30
C ALA A 94 -20.07 31.38 32.81
N LEU A 95 -20.61 32.23 31.94
CA LEU A 95 -20.57 32.06 30.49
C LEU A 95 -19.12 32.06 29.96
N GLU A 96 -18.28 32.98 30.42
CA GLU A 96 -16.86 33.04 30.05
C GLU A 96 -16.09 31.78 30.48
N ARG A 97 -16.36 31.26 31.68
CA ARG A 97 -15.78 29.99 32.17
C ARG A 97 -16.26 28.79 31.37
N TRP A 98 -17.52 28.78 30.97
CA TRP A 98 -18.09 27.72 30.14
C TRP A 98 -17.51 27.74 28.72
N LEU A 99 -17.44 28.92 28.07
CA LEU A 99 -16.86 29.13 26.74
C LEU A 99 -15.34 28.87 26.68
N THR A 100 -14.63 28.95 27.81
CA THR A 100 -13.19 28.65 27.88
C THR A 100 -12.89 27.23 28.39
N SER A 101 -13.93 26.43 28.66
CA SER A 101 -13.78 25.07 29.18
C SER A 101 -13.19 24.11 28.14
N PRO A 102 -12.42 23.09 28.57
CA PRO A 102 -11.92 22.04 27.69
C PRO A 102 -13.02 21.30 26.94
N LEU A 103 -14.18 21.10 27.57
CA LEU A 103 -15.36 20.49 26.95
C LEU A 103 -15.91 21.34 25.81
N TRP A 104 -16.04 22.67 26.00
CA TRP A 104 -16.48 23.57 24.94
C TRP A 104 -15.46 23.64 23.79
N ARG A 105 -14.16 23.66 24.08
CA ARG A 105 -13.10 23.61 23.04
C ARG A 105 -13.12 22.29 22.27
N GLY A 106 -13.32 21.17 22.95
CA GLY A 106 -13.49 19.86 22.33
C GLY A 106 -14.74 19.80 21.44
N LEU A 107 -15.87 20.32 21.93
CA LEU A 107 -17.10 20.42 21.14
C LEU A 107 -16.91 21.32 19.91
N VAL A 108 -16.26 22.47 20.05
CA VAL A 108 -15.94 23.36 18.92
C VAL A 108 -15.05 22.65 17.90
N LEU A 109 -14.00 21.93 18.32
CA LEU A 109 -13.13 21.17 17.42
C LEU A 109 -13.89 20.06 16.67
N VAL A 110 -14.77 19.32 17.36
CA VAL A 110 -15.61 18.28 16.74
C VAL A 110 -16.58 18.88 15.74
N LEU A 111 -17.25 19.99 16.10
CA LEU A 111 -18.17 20.69 15.21
C LEU A 111 -17.43 21.30 14.01
N SER A 112 -16.24 21.86 14.19
CA SER A 112 -15.39 22.36 13.09
C SER A 112 -14.93 21.23 12.16
N ALA A 113 -14.55 20.07 12.71
CA ALA A 113 -14.19 18.89 11.92
C ALA A 113 -15.39 18.33 11.15
N ALA A 114 -16.58 18.30 11.76
CA ALA A 114 -17.81 17.87 11.12
C ALA A 114 -18.25 18.84 10.01
N LEU A 115 -18.14 20.16 10.24
CA LEU A 115 -18.40 21.19 9.24
C LEU A 115 -17.40 21.11 8.08
N LEU A 116 -16.11 20.88 8.36
CA LEU A 116 -15.11 20.69 7.31
C LEU A 116 -15.38 19.39 6.53
N TYR A 117 -15.75 18.30 7.20
CA TYR A 117 -16.14 17.05 6.55
C TYR A 117 -17.35 17.25 5.62
N ALA A 118 -18.39 17.93 6.10
CA ALA A 118 -19.57 18.26 5.30
C ALA A 118 -19.21 19.20 4.12
N ALA A 119 -18.36 20.20 4.33
CA ALA A 119 -17.90 21.10 3.28
C ALA A 119 -17.10 20.35 2.20
N LEU A 120 -16.19 19.44 2.58
CA LEU A 120 -15.45 18.59 1.63
C LEU A 120 -16.38 17.64 0.86
N GLY A 121 -17.41 17.10 1.52
CA GLY A 121 -18.46 16.29 0.88
C GLY A 121 -19.27 17.09 -0.13
N LEU A 122 -19.71 18.30 0.23
CA LEU A 122 -20.43 19.21 -0.67
C LEU A 122 -19.55 19.67 -1.85
N ILE A 123 -18.27 19.97 -1.63
CA ILE A 123 -17.32 20.27 -2.70
C ILE A 123 -17.20 19.06 -3.65
N GLN A 124 -17.16 17.85 -3.12
CA GLN A 124 -17.13 16.63 -3.95
C GLN A 124 -18.41 16.45 -4.78
N GLU A 125 -19.59 16.76 -4.23
CA GLU A 125 -20.88 16.70 -4.93
C GLU A 125 -21.03 17.80 -5.99
N GLN A 126 -20.51 19.00 -5.72
CA GLN A 126 -20.48 20.15 -6.63
C GLN A 126 -19.41 20.03 -7.74
N LEU A 127 -18.68 18.92 -7.80
CA LEU A 127 -17.79 18.54 -8.90
C LEU A 127 -18.43 17.39 -9.72
N PRO A 128 -19.56 17.63 -10.41
CA PRO A 128 -20.20 16.61 -11.22
C PRO A 128 -19.29 16.28 -12.40
N PHE A 129 -19.09 14.99 -12.61
CA PHE A 129 -18.56 14.45 -13.85
C PHE A 129 -19.68 13.73 -14.56
N GLU A 130 -19.80 13.95 -15.86
CA GLU A 130 -20.72 13.19 -16.71
C GLU A 130 -20.07 11.85 -17.05
N TYR A 131 -20.17 10.91 -16.11
CA TYR A 131 -19.61 9.57 -16.26
C TYR A 131 -20.31 8.80 -17.39
N GLY A 132 -19.55 7.90 -18.01
CA GLY A 132 -20.01 7.08 -19.13
C GLY A 132 -19.70 7.68 -20.49
N LEU A 133 -19.87 6.88 -21.53
CA LEU A 133 -19.70 7.25 -22.93
C LEU A 133 -21.07 7.57 -23.53
N ARG A 134 -21.09 8.32 -24.62
CA ARG A 134 -22.29 8.49 -25.44
C ARG A 134 -22.38 7.30 -26.40
N GLY A 135 -23.37 6.44 -26.21
CA GLY A 135 -23.69 5.32 -27.11
C GLY A 135 -24.72 5.75 -28.14
N GLU A 136 -24.41 5.63 -29.42
CA GLU A 136 -25.30 5.91 -30.55
C GLU A 136 -25.56 4.61 -31.30
N TYR A 137 -26.83 4.21 -31.37
CA TYR A 137 -27.26 2.92 -31.91
C TYR A 137 -27.98 3.15 -33.23
N TYR A 138 -27.61 2.41 -34.26
CA TYR A 138 -28.12 2.55 -35.62
C TYR A 138 -28.76 1.25 -36.06
N SER A 139 -29.90 1.32 -36.74
CA SER A 139 -30.60 0.16 -37.31
C SER A 139 -29.97 -0.38 -38.60
N ASN A 140 -28.71 -0.05 -38.87
CA ASN A 140 -27.98 -0.47 -40.04
C ASN A 140 -26.48 -0.63 -39.69
N PRO A 141 -25.72 -1.47 -40.42
CA PRO A 141 -24.31 -1.70 -40.16
C PRO A 141 -23.38 -0.57 -40.65
N ALA A 142 -23.88 0.39 -41.42
CA ALA A 142 -23.09 1.45 -42.05
C ALA A 142 -22.93 2.71 -41.19
N PHE A 143 -23.55 2.77 -40.00
CA PHE A 143 -23.63 3.95 -39.15
C PHE A 143 -24.27 5.17 -39.86
N GLU A 144 -25.23 4.91 -40.76
CA GLU A 144 -25.89 5.95 -41.57
C GLU A 144 -27.22 6.40 -40.96
N GLY A 145 -27.59 7.66 -41.21
CA GLY A 145 -28.82 8.26 -40.71
C GLY A 145 -28.75 8.70 -39.25
N GLU A 146 -29.92 9.02 -38.68
CA GLU A 146 -30.05 9.36 -37.26
C GLU A 146 -30.03 8.08 -36.40
N PRO A 147 -29.37 8.08 -35.23
CA PRO A 147 -29.37 6.94 -34.34
C PRO A 147 -30.78 6.70 -33.79
N ILE A 148 -31.20 5.44 -33.76
CA ILE A 148 -32.50 5.01 -33.21
C ILE A 148 -32.54 5.11 -31.68
N LEU A 149 -31.37 5.07 -31.02
CA LEU A 149 -31.20 5.26 -29.59
C LEU A 149 -29.90 6.01 -29.33
N SER A 150 -29.95 6.96 -28.40
CA SER A 150 -28.79 7.62 -27.82
C SER A 150 -28.82 7.47 -26.31
N SER A 151 -27.82 6.82 -25.73
CA SER A 151 -27.74 6.50 -24.30
C SER A 151 -26.42 6.97 -23.68
N ARG A 152 -26.38 6.93 -22.34
CA ARG A 152 -25.17 7.20 -21.55
C ARG A 152 -24.71 5.89 -20.91
N ASP A 153 -23.65 5.32 -21.48
CA ASP A 153 -23.23 3.96 -21.14
C ASP A 153 -22.02 3.97 -20.24
N THR A 154 -22.16 3.39 -19.05
CA THR A 154 -21.05 3.20 -18.10
C THR A 154 -20.34 1.86 -18.29
N VAL A 155 -20.89 0.99 -19.15
CA VAL A 155 -20.36 -0.32 -19.53
C VAL A 155 -20.65 -0.54 -21.01
N ILE A 156 -19.65 -0.98 -21.79
CA ILE A 156 -19.85 -1.34 -23.20
C ILE A 156 -20.59 -2.67 -23.28
N SER A 157 -21.80 -2.66 -23.83
CA SER A 157 -22.70 -3.82 -23.88
C SER A 157 -23.72 -3.71 -25.00
N VAL A 158 -24.11 -4.85 -25.58
CA VAL A 158 -25.23 -4.96 -26.54
C VAL A 158 -26.57 -5.30 -25.86
N GLN A 159 -26.59 -5.46 -24.54
CA GLN A 159 -27.79 -5.89 -23.81
C GLN A 159 -28.96 -4.91 -23.97
N GLU A 160 -28.67 -3.61 -24.04
CA GLU A 160 -29.69 -2.57 -24.21
C GLU A 160 -30.34 -2.67 -25.60
N MET A 161 -29.54 -2.84 -26.64
CA MET A 161 -30.01 -3.09 -28.00
C MET A 161 -30.89 -4.36 -28.10
N ASN A 162 -30.40 -5.48 -27.55
CA ASN A 162 -31.14 -6.76 -27.59
C ASN A 162 -32.44 -6.72 -26.78
N ARG A 163 -32.53 -5.86 -25.76
CA ARG A 163 -33.70 -5.73 -24.90
C ARG A 163 -34.75 -4.80 -25.50
N GLU A 164 -34.34 -3.68 -26.08
CA GLU A 164 -35.25 -2.63 -26.53
C GLU A 164 -35.69 -2.79 -27.99
N PHE A 165 -34.86 -3.41 -28.83
CA PHE A 165 -35.12 -3.58 -30.27
C PHE A 165 -34.83 -5.02 -30.73
N PRO A 166 -35.50 -6.03 -30.17
CA PRO A 166 -35.29 -7.44 -30.54
C PRO A 166 -35.56 -7.73 -32.02
N GLU A 167 -36.42 -6.93 -32.68
CA GLU A 167 -36.73 -7.02 -34.11
C GLU A 167 -35.61 -6.49 -35.03
N ILE A 168 -34.63 -5.77 -34.48
CA ILE A 168 -33.43 -5.23 -35.18
C ILE A 168 -32.18 -5.98 -34.68
N ALA A 169 -32.34 -7.16 -34.06
CA ALA A 169 -31.25 -7.93 -33.48
C ALA A 169 -30.25 -8.46 -34.52
N GLU A 170 -30.61 -8.40 -35.81
CA GLU A 170 -29.78 -8.80 -36.93
C GLU A 170 -29.50 -7.55 -37.78
N GLN A 171 -28.22 -7.25 -38.04
CA GLN A 171 -27.73 -6.10 -38.81
C GLN A 171 -27.94 -4.70 -38.18
N TYR A 172 -27.11 -4.36 -37.19
CA TYR A 172 -27.08 -3.03 -36.57
C TYR A 172 -25.64 -2.56 -36.31
N SER A 173 -25.48 -1.30 -35.90
CA SER A 173 -24.18 -0.79 -35.45
C SER A 173 -24.30 0.11 -34.23
N ILE A 174 -23.25 0.17 -33.42
CA ILE A 174 -23.18 1.00 -32.22
C ILE A 174 -21.86 1.76 -32.20
N ARG A 175 -21.93 3.06 -31.94
CA ARG A 175 -20.77 3.93 -31.75
C ARG A 175 -20.75 4.50 -30.35
N TRP A 176 -19.71 4.19 -29.58
CA TRP A 176 -19.46 4.80 -28.28
C TRP A 176 -18.38 5.88 -28.40
N THR A 177 -18.69 7.11 -28.02
CA THR A 177 -17.73 8.24 -28.01
C THR A 177 -17.62 8.90 -26.64
N GLY A 178 -16.43 9.36 -26.30
CA GLY A 178 -16.18 10.12 -25.08
C GLY A 178 -14.70 10.18 -24.73
N PHE A 179 -14.39 10.13 -23.44
CA PHE A 179 -13.06 10.25 -22.90
C PHE A 179 -12.76 9.16 -21.87
N LEU A 180 -11.53 8.66 -21.92
CA LEU A 180 -10.97 7.69 -20.98
C LEU A 180 -9.94 8.39 -20.08
N TYR A 181 -10.14 8.33 -18.77
CA TYR A 181 -9.12 8.77 -17.81
C TYR A 181 -8.19 7.62 -17.43
N LEU A 182 -6.90 7.81 -17.68
CA LEU A 182 -5.83 6.89 -17.33
C LEU A 182 -4.99 7.47 -16.18
N PRO A 183 -5.12 6.96 -14.94
CA PRO A 183 -4.47 7.55 -13.77
C PRO A 183 -2.96 7.31 -13.70
N TYR A 184 -2.39 6.48 -14.57
CA TYR A 184 -0.97 6.09 -14.54
C TYR A 184 -0.32 6.24 -15.92
N SER A 185 0.97 6.57 -15.95
CA SER A 185 1.77 6.36 -17.16
C SER A 185 2.22 4.90 -17.23
N GLY A 186 2.12 4.27 -18.40
CA GLY A 186 2.52 2.87 -18.56
C GLY A 186 2.19 2.30 -19.94
N HIS A 187 2.53 1.02 -20.11
CA HIS A 187 2.09 0.21 -21.25
C HIS A 187 0.69 -0.32 -20.97
N TYR A 188 -0.23 -0.08 -21.90
CA TYR A 188 -1.63 -0.48 -21.82
C TYR A 188 -1.92 -1.50 -22.92
N THR A 189 -2.53 -2.61 -22.54
CA THR A 189 -3.10 -3.58 -23.49
C THR A 189 -4.60 -3.48 -23.41
N PHE A 190 -5.22 -3.12 -24.52
CA PHE A 190 -6.66 -3.13 -24.71
C PHE A 190 -7.07 -4.44 -25.37
N SER A 191 -8.23 -4.95 -25.00
CA SER A 191 -8.84 -6.07 -25.69
C SER A 191 -10.28 -5.77 -26.05
N LEU A 192 -10.66 -6.13 -27.26
CA LEU A 192 -12.02 -6.03 -27.76
C LEU A 192 -12.44 -7.41 -28.28
N ALA A 193 -13.37 -8.05 -27.57
CA ALA A 193 -14.01 -9.27 -28.04
C ALA A 193 -15.34 -8.93 -28.71
N SER A 194 -15.61 -9.46 -29.90
CA SER A 194 -16.86 -9.25 -30.63
C SER A 194 -17.26 -10.43 -31.52
N ASP A 195 -18.58 -10.65 -31.69
CA ASP A 195 -19.18 -11.66 -32.62
C ASP A 195 -19.30 -11.15 -34.06
N ASP A 196 -18.74 -9.98 -34.38
CA ASP A 196 -18.55 -9.43 -35.73
C ASP A 196 -17.57 -8.23 -35.62
N GLY A 197 -17.62 -7.28 -36.56
CA GLY A 197 -16.69 -6.16 -36.66
C GLY A 197 -16.68 -5.24 -35.44
N SER A 198 -15.50 -5.02 -34.85
CA SER A 198 -15.31 -3.98 -33.85
C SER A 198 -13.95 -3.28 -33.91
N TRP A 199 -13.92 -2.02 -33.51
CA TRP A 199 -12.72 -1.18 -33.52
C TRP A 199 -12.64 -0.33 -32.25
N LEU A 200 -11.43 -0.19 -31.70
CA LEU A 200 -11.12 0.75 -30.63
C LEU A 200 -10.10 1.77 -31.11
N THR A 201 -10.50 3.03 -31.09
CA THR A 201 -9.63 4.18 -31.35
C THR A 201 -9.41 4.93 -30.04
N LEU A 202 -8.15 5.27 -29.75
CA LEU A 202 -7.77 6.05 -28.57
C LEU A 202 -6.81 7.15 -29.00
N ASP A 203 -7.10 8.40 -28.65
CA ASP A 203 -6.31 9.58 -29.07
C ASP A 203 -6.14 9.68 -30.60
N GLY A 204 -7.20 9.32 -31.34
CA GLY A 204 -7.20 9.27 -32.82
C GLY A 204 -6.39 8.13 -33.44
N LYS A 205 -5.78 7.25 -32.63
CA LYS A 205 -5.03 6.07 -33.10
C LYS A 205 -5.88 4.82 -32.97
N LEU A 206 -5.96 4.04 -34.05
CA LEU A 206 -6.59 2.72 -34.01
C LEU A 206 -5.72 1.77 -33.20
N ILE A 207 -6.24 1.31 -32.07
CA ILE A 207 -5.52 0.43 -31.12
C ILE A 207 -5.90 -1.02 -31.35
N VAL A 208 -7.19 -1.31 -31.51
CA VAL A 208 -7.70 -2.65 -31.79
C VAL A 208 -8.52 -2.61 -33.07
N ASP A 209 -8.18 -3.49 -34.00
CA ASP A 209 -8.95 -3.77 -35.23
C ASP A 209 -9.41 -5.22 -35.20
N ASN A 210 -10.70 -5.42 -34.97
CA ASN A 210 -11.37 -6.71 -35.02
C ASN A 210 -12.46 -6.67 -36.11
N GLY A 211 -12.12 -6.14 -37.29
CA GLY A 211 -13.06 -6.02 -38.41
C GLY A 211 -13.42 -7.35 -39.09
N GLY A 212 -14.45 -7.28 -39.93
CA GLY A 212 -14.96 -8.41 -40.72
C GLY A 212 -16.21 -9.05 -40.13
N VAL A 213 -16.66 -10.13 -40.78
CA VAL A 213 -17.78 -10.96 -40.32
C VAL A 213 -17.20 -12.25 -39.73
N HIS A 214 -17.42 -12.50 -38.45
CA HIS A 214 -16.81 -13.63 -37.73
C HIS A 214 -17.49 -13.88 -36.39
N GLY A 215 -17.64 -15.12 -35.92
CA GLY A 215 -18.11 -15.37 -34.55
C GLY A 215 -17.19 -14.80 -33.44
N LEU A 216 -17.59 -14.95 -32.18
CA LEU A 216 -17.01 -14.28 -31.01
C LEU A 216 -15.50 -14.51 -30.93
N ARG A 217 -14.76 -13.46 -31.24
CA ARG A 217 -13.30 -13.46 -31.28
C ARG A 217 -12.77 -12.26 -30.53
N GLU A 218 -11.64 -12.44 -29.85
CA GLU A 218 -10.98 -11.41 -29.07
C GLU A 218 -9.69 -10.94 -29.75
N TYR A 219 -9.55 -9.62 -29.92
CA TYR A 219 -8.35 -8.99 -30.46
C TYR A 219 -7.73 -8.02 -29.45
N PHE A 220 -6.41 -7.92 -29.49
CA PHE A 220 -5.61 -7.14 -28.55
C PHE A 220 -4.91 -5.99 -29.26
N GLY A 221 -4.66 -4.91 -28.52
CA GLY A 221 -3.95 -3.75 -29.01
C GLY A 221 -3.15 -3.09 -27.90
N ASP A 222 -1.90 -2.79 -28.18
CA ASP A 222 -0.95 -2.28 -27.20
C ASP A 222 -0.61 -0.81 -27.47
N ILE A 223 -0.56 0.01 -26.42
CA ILE A 223 -0.15 1.41 -26.51
C ILE A 223 0.52 1.89 -25.22
N SER A 224 1.62 2.63 -25.38
CA SER A 224 2.24 3.33 -24.26
C SER A 224 1.64 4.71 -24.08
N LEU A 225 1.05 4.98 -22.92
CA LEU A 225 0.39 6.24 -22.61
C LEU A 225 0.93 6.83 -21.32
N THR A 226 0.92 8.16 -21.24
CA THR A 226 1.18 8.86 -19.98
C THR A 226 -0.11 8.94 -19.16
N ARG A 227 -0.01 9.32 -17.88
CA ARG A 227 -1.19 9.67 -17.09
C ARG A 227 -1.92 10.82 -17.78
N GLY A 228 -3.20 10.65 -18.09
CA GLY A 228 -3.94 11.65 -18.85
C GLY A 228 -5.39 11.29 -19.13
N VAL A 229 -6.05 12.17 -19.88
CA VAL A 229 -7.39 11.99 -20.41
C VAL A 229 -7.26 11.86 -21.92
N TYR A 230 -7.84 10.83 -22.50
CA TYR A 230 -7.71 10.51 -23.92
C TYR A 230 -9.09 10.40 -24.56
N PRO A 231 -9.34 11.01 -25.74
CA PRO A 231 -10.57 10.78 -26.46
C PRO A 231 -10.62 9.32 -26.91
N LEU A 232 -11.77 8.69 -26.72
CA LEU A 232 -12.00 7.27 -27.00
C LEU A 232 -13.21 7.13 -27.91
N GLU A 233 -13.06 6.29 -28.94
CA GLU A 233 -14.14 5.85 -29.80
C GLU A 233 -14.12 4.32 -29.92
N ILE A 234 -15.29 3.70 -29.76
CA ILE A 234 -15.49 2.28 -30.04
C ILE A 234 -16.59 2.16 -31.08
N ARG A 235 -16.31 1.42 -32.15
CA ARG A 235 -17.30 1.10 -33.18
C ARG A 235 -17.57 -0.40 -33.15
N TYR A 236 -18.83 -0.77 -33.26
CA TYR A 236 -19.29 -2.15 -33.32
C TYR A 236 -20.31 -2.29 -34.44
N VAL A 237 -20.20 -3.36 -35.20
CA VAL A 237 -21.14 -3.76 -36.23
C VAL A 237 -21.55 -5.19 -35.92
N GLN A 238 -22.86 -5.40 -35.86
CA GLN A 238 -23.47 -6.72 -35.76
C GLN A 238 -23.96 -7.14 -37.14
N GLY A 239 -23.66 -8.36 -37.55
CA GLY A 239 -24.22 -9.07 -38.69
C GLY A 239 -25.37 -9.98 -38.27
N GLU A 240 -25.40 -11.20 -38.81
CA GLU A 240 -26.47 -12.17 -38.55
C GLU A 240 -26.12 -13.07 -37.36
N LYS A 241 -27.14 -13.53 -36.60
CA LYS A 241 -27.05 -14.46 -35.45
C LYS A 241 -26.63 -13.80 -34.13
N ALA A 242 -25.68 -14.40 -33.39
CA ALA A 242 -25.43 -14.01 -32.01
C ALA A 242 -24.76 -12.64 -31.95
N ALA A 243 -25.05 -11.85 -30.92
CA ALA A 243 -24.42 -10.54 -30.74
C ALA A 243 -23.66 -10.50 -29.42
N GLY A 244 -22.47 -9.90 -29.44
CA GLY A 244 -21.65 -9.78 -28.26
C GLY A 244 -20.50 -8.83 -28.45
N ILE A 245 -20.25 -8.00 -27.44
CA ILE A 245 -19.04 -7.18 -27.35
C ILE A 245 -18.53 -7.18 -25.91
N ARG A 246 -17.20 -7.16 -25.73
CA ARG A 246 -16.57 -6.98 -24.42
C ARG A 246 -15.28 -6.20 -24.55
N LEU A 247 -15.23 -5.03 -23.93
CA LEU A 247 -14.03 -4.24 -23.79
C LEU A 247 -13.32 -4.56 -22.47
N ARG A 248 -12.03 -4.89 -22.57
CA ARG A 248 -11.16 -5.08 -21.41
C ARG A 248 -9.88 -4.29 -21.57
N TRP A 249 -9.20 -4.08 -20.46
CA TRP A 249 -7.87 -3.49 -20.45
C TRP A 249 -6.99 -4.10 -19.38
N SER A 250 -5.69 -3.97 -19.61
CA SER A 250 -4.67 -4.10 -18.61
C SER A 250 -3.69 -2.94 -18.72
N ILE A 251 -2.99 -2.72 -17.64
CA ILE A 251 -1.86 -1.80 -17.57
C ILE A 251 -0.74 -2.55 -16.87
N LEU A 252 0.47 -2.51 -17.42
CA LEU A 252 1.63 -3.24 -16.88
C LEU A 252 1.31 -4.74 -16.66
N ASP A 253 0.69 -5.36 -17.66
CA ASP A 253 0.34 -6.79 -17.71
C ASP A 253 -0.49 -7.31 -16.52
N ARG A 254 -1.30 -6.43 -15.90
CA ARG A 254 -2.32 -6.84 -14.93
C ARG A 254 -3.35 -7.77 -15.60
N PRO A 255 -4.06 -8.64 -14.85
CA PRO A 255 -5.18 -9.38 -15.41
C PRO A 255 -6.18 -8.45 -16.10
N MET A 256 -6.58 -8.80 -17.31
CA MET A 256 -7.51 -8.01 -18.11
C MET A 256 -8.81 -7.80 -17.34
N ARG A 257 -9.10 -6.55 -16.98
CA ARG A 257 -10.34 -6.17 -16.29
C ARG A 257 -11.32 -5.61 -17.31
N GLN A 258 -12.60 -5.89 -17.11
CA GLN A 258 -13.64 -5.18 -17.83
C GLN A 258 -13.53 -3.69 -17.49
N MET A 259 -13.53 -2.84 -18.53
CA MET A 259 -13.65 -1.40 -18.30
C MET A 259 -15.11 -1.08 -17.93
N ALA A 260 -15.28 -0.32 -16.86
CA ALA A 260 -16.59 0.12 -16.39
C ALA A 260 -16.46 1.39 -15.53
N GLY A 261 -17.58 2.11 -15.38
CA GLY A 261 -17.78 3.05 -14.30
C GLY A 261 -17.07 4.39 -14.45
N ASP A 262 -16.26 4.75 -13.45
CA ASP A 262 -15.79 6.11 -13.16
C ASP A 262 -14.54 6.57 -13.94
N ILE A 263 -14.11 5.77 -14.92
CA ILE A 263 -12.99 6.08 -15.82
C ILE A 263 -13.46 6.61 -17.19
N PHE A 264 -14.74 6.46 -17.51
CA PHE A 264 -15.34 6.98 -18.74
C PHE A 264 -16.07 8.30 -18.49
N PHE A 265 -15.97 9.21 -19.46
CA PHE A 265 -16.58 10.53 -19.38
C PHE A 265 -17.13 10.97 -20.74
N GLN A 266 -18.29 11.63 -20.77
CA GLN A 266 -18.83 12.19 -22.01
C GLN A 266 -18.04 13.43 -22.48
N THR A 267 -17.51 14.18 -21.52
CA THR A 267 -16.68 15.37 -21.75
C THR A 267 -15.35 15.23 -21.02
N ALA A 268 -14.27 15.81 -21.57
CA ALA A 268 -12.94 15.69 -21.00
C ALA A 268 -12.91 16.23 -19.56
N PRO A 269 -12.68 15.39 -18.53
CA PRO A 269 -12.64 15.88 -17.16
C PRO A 269 -11.41 16.76 -16.95
N SER A 270 -11.57 17.87 -16.23
CA SER A 270 -10.43 18.72 -15.90
C SER A 270 -9.57 18.08 -14.81
N MET A 271 -8.25 18.01 -15.07
CA MET A 271 -7.29 17.36 -14.18
C MET A 271 -7.25 17.95 -12.77
N TRP A 272 -7.47 19.26 -12.64
CA TRP A 272 -7.53 19.92 -11.33
C TRP A 272 -8.77 19.50 -10.54
N ARG A 273 -9.94 19.28 -11.18
CA ARG A 273 -11.15 18.79 -10.51
C ARG A 273 -10.99 17.34 -10.05
N LEU A 274 -10.38 16.50 -10.87
CA LEU A 274 -10.04 15.12 -10.49
C LEU A 274 -9.09 15.09 -9.28
N THR A 275 -8.07 15.96 -9.30
CA THR A 275 -7.11 16.07 -8.19
C THR A 275 -7.77 16.62 -6.92
N LEU A 276 -8.58 17.67 -7.03
CA LEU A 276 -9.29 18.26 -5.91
C LEU A 276 -10.25 17.26 -5.26
N ARG A 277 -10.98 16.47 -6.05
CA ARG A 277 -11.85 15.40 -5.56
C ARG A 277 -11.08 14.31 -4.81
N ALA A 278 -9.91 13.92 -5.30
CA ALA A 278 -9.04 12.97 -4.60
C ALA A 278 -8.55 13.54 -3.26
N CYS A 279 -8.15 14.82 -3.23
CA CYS A 279 -7.77 15.52 -2.00
C CYS A 279 -8.93 15.61 -0.99
N CYS A 280 -10.15 15.90 -1.45
CA CYS A 280 -11.34 15.95 -0.59
C CYS A 280 -11.64 14.58 0.03
N ARG A 281 -11.56 13.50 -0.75
CA ARG A 281 -11.73 12.12 -0.23
C ARG A 281 -10.67 11.79 0.83
N PHE A 282 -9.42 12.14 0.57
CA PHE A 282 -8.34 11.93 1.52
C PHE A 282 -8.53 12.73 2.81
N GLY A 283 -8.88 14.02 2.70
CA GLY A 283 -9.17 14.88 3.86
C GLY A 283 -10.34 14.36 4.70
N MET A 284 -11.43 13.93 4.05
CA MET A 284 -12.57 13.29 4.73
C MET A 284 -12.19 12.01 5.46
N PHE A 285 -11.30 11.19 4.89
CA PHE A 285 -10.77 10.00 5.55
C PHE A 285 -9.97 10.35 6.82
N VAL A 286 -9.04 11.31 6.71
CA VAL A 286 -8.25 11.78 7.87
C VAL A 286 -9.17 12.30 8.98
N LEU A 287 -10.20 13.07 8.63
CA LEU A 287 -11.18 13.58 9.59
C LEU A 287 -11.99 12.46 10.28
N LYS A 288 -12.35 11.38 9.57
CA LYS A 288 -12.99 10.20 10.17
C LYS A 288 -12.10 9.53 11.22
N VAL A 289 -10.82 9.32 10.89
CA VAL A 289 -9.84 8.71 11.80
C VAL A 289 -9.62 9.60 13.03
N ALA A 290 -9.41 10.90 12.81
CA ALA A 290 -9.27 11.87 13.90
C ALA A 290 -10.53 11.94 14.79
N GLY A 291 -11.72 11.86 14.19
CA GLY A 291 -13.00 11.83 14.90
C GLY A 291 -13.14 10.61 15.82
N LEU A 292 -12.72 9.43 15.36
CA LEU A 292 -12.70 8.21 16.19
C LEU A 292 -11.75 8.35 17.39
N VAL A 293 -10.57 8.92 17.18
CA VAL A 293 -9.62 9.21 18.26
C VAL A 293 -10.21 10.18 19.27
N VAL A 294 -10.83 11.29 18.82
CA VAL A 294 -11.45 12.26 19.72
C VAL A 294 -12.64 11.67 20.48
N LEU A 295 -13.47 10.85 19.84
CA LEU A 295 -14.56 10.13 20.49
C LEU A 295 -14.03 9.20 21.59
N MET A 296 -12.95 8.47 21.33
CA MET A 296 -12.28 7.64 22.33
C MET A 296 -11.76 8.48 23.51
N LEU A 297 -11.15 9.65 23.24
CA LEU A 297 -10.70 10.59 24.28
C LEU A 297 -11.85 11.14 25.11
N ILE A 298 -13.00 11.44 24.50
CA ILE A 298 -14.21 11.92 25.19
C ILE A 298 -14.82 10.81 26.05
N LEU A 299 -14.91 9.58 25.54
CA LEU A 299 -15.36 8.42 26.31
C LEU A 299 -14.46 8.19 27.53
N LEU A 300 -13.14 8.29 27.34
CA LEU A 300 -12.15 8.21 28.43
C LEU A 300 -12.28 9.36 29.44
N TYR A 301 -12.56 10.59 28.99
CA TYR A 301 -12.79 11.75 29.85
C TYR A 301 -14.11 11.67 30.63
N SER A 302 -15.15 11.08 30.03
CA SER A 302 -16.49 10.92 30.62
C SER A 302 -16.54 9.89 31.76
N ILE A 303 -15.44 9.16 31.99
CA ILE A 303 -15.28 8.16 33.06
C ILE A 303 -14.76 8.81 34.38
N HIS A 304 -14.76 10.16 34.51
CA HIS A 304 -14.46 10.84 35.78
C HIS A 304 -15.51 10.56 36.89
N PRO A 305 -15.14 10.64 38.18
CA PRO A 305 -15.55 9.68 39.20
C PRO A 305 -16.84 10.10 39.93
N VAL A 306 -17.85 9.25 39.88
CA VAL A 306 -18.90 9.23 40.91
C VAL A 306 -18.43 8.29 42.03
N SER A 307 -17.99 8.91 43.12
CA SER A 307 -17.77 8.33 44.46
C SER A 307 -16.56 7.41 44.72
N SER A 308 -16.18 7.40 45.99
CA SER A 308 -14.98 6.92 46.65
C SER A 308 -15.06 5.44 47.04
N SER A 309 -14.47 4.55 46.24
CA SER A 309 -13.91 3.28 46.73
C SER A 309 -12.83 2.81 45.76
N GLY A 310 -11.65 2.54 46.30
CA GLY A 310 -10.36 2.65 45.60
C GLY A 310 -9.93 1.47 44.73
N VAL A 311 -10.72 0.40 44.57
CA VAL A 311 -10.25 -0.84 43.93
C VAL A 311 -11.03 -1.31 42.68
N PRO A 312 -12.28 -0.88 42.38
CA PRO A 312 -12.94 -1.26 41.12
C PRO A 312 -12.64 -0.33 39.92
N ARG A 313 -11.72 0.64 40.04
CA ARG A 313 -11.40 1.64 38.98
C ARG A 313 -10.42 1.14 37.93
N MET A 314 -9.35 0.47 38.36
CA MET A 314 -8.33 -0.07 37.45
C MET A 314 -8.89 -1.27 36.65
N LEU A 315 -9.66 -2.13 37.33
CA LEU A 315 -10.32 -3.28 36.71
C LEU A 315 -11.38 -2.89 35.66
N ARG A 316 -12.10 -1.76 35.83
CA ARG A 316 -13.10 -1.29 34.84
C ARG A 316 -12.48 -0.66 33.59
N VAL A 317 -11.37 0.07 33.73
CA VAL A 317 -10.60 0.58 32.59
C VAL A 317 -9.94 -0.57 31.83
N LEU A 318 -9.38 -1.55 32.54
CA LEU A 318 -8.87 -2.79 31.94
C LEU A 318 -9.99 -3.60 31.24
N TRP A 319 -11.20 -3.67 31.81
CA TRP A 319 -12.36 -4.35 31.21
C TRP A 319 -12.93 -3.65 29.97
N LEU A 320 -13.02 -2.32 29.96
CA LEU A 320 -13.55 -1.55 28.82
C LEU A 320 -12.55 -1.47 27.66
N LEU A 321 -11.26 -1.38 27.98
CA LEU A 321 -10.20 -1.57 26.98
C LEU A 321 -10.28 -3.00 26.43
N ALA A 322 -10.40 -4.04 27.28
CA ALA A 322 -10.58 -5.42 26.81
C ALA A 322 -11.83 -5.63 25.93
N LEU A 323 -12.93 -4.89 26.16
CA LEU A 323 -14.16 -4.92 25.34
C LEU A 323 -14.01 -4.17 24.01
N GLY A 324 -13.40 -2.98 24.00
CA GLY A 324 -13.09 -2.24 22.78
C GLY A 324 -12.12 -3.01 21.88
N PHE A 325 -11.07 -3.58 22.47
CA PHE A 325 -10.14 -4.48 21.79
C PHE A 325 -10.80 -5.80 21.38
N GLY A 326 -11.66 -6.41 22.22
CA GLY A 326 -12.38 -7.63 21.88
C GLY A 326 -13.35 -7.47 20.70
N MET A 327 -13.96 -6.29 20.57
CA MET A 327 -14.86 -5.95 19.46
C MET A 327 -14.10 -5.62 18.17
N GLU A 328 -12.96 -4.90 18.26
CA GLU A 328 -12.04 -4.71 17.12
C GLU A 328 -11.42 -6.04 16.66
N PHE A 329 -10.97 -6.88 17.60
CA PHE A 329 -10.42 -8.21 17.31
C PHE A 329 -11.46 -9.15 16.71
N TRP A 330 -12.72 -9.07 17.16
CA TRP A 330 -13.85 -9.79 16.58
C TRP A 330 -14.16 -9.30 15.15
N LEU A 331 -14.17 -7.98 14.91
CA LEU A 331 -14.36 -7.39 13.57
C LEU A 331 -13.19 -7.71 12.61
N MET A 332 -11.96 -7.67 13.10
CA MET A 332 -10.74 -7.98 12.35
C MET A 332 -10.65 -9.46 11.98
N ARG A 333 -10.98 -10.40 12.90
CA ARG A 333 -11.09 -11.83 12.60
C ARG A 333 -12.18 -12.13 11.57
N ARG A 334 -13.32 -11.43 11.64
CA ARG A 334 -14.42 -11.58 10.69
C ARG A 334 -14.10 -10.99 9.31
N ALA A 335 -13.20 -10.01 9.26
CA ALA A 335 -12.63 -9.42 8.03
C ALA A 335 -11.41 -10.20 7.49
N GLY A 336 -11.04 -11.34 8.08
CA GLY A 336 -9.96 -12.20 7.60
C GLY A 336 -8.53 -11.79 8.03
N LEU A 337 -8.40 -10.80 8.92
CA LEU A 337 -7.12 -10.31 9.43
C LEU A 337 -6.68 -11.20 10.61
N ARG A 338 -5.90 -12.26 10.33
CA ARG A 338 -5.45 -13.21 11.35
C ARG A 338 -4.09 -12.87 11.98
N ASP A 339 -3.30 -12.00 11.36
CA ASP A 339 -1.93 -11.68 11.78
C ASP A 339 -1.77 -10.18 12.08
N VAL A 340 -2.20 -9.75 13.27
CA VAL A 340 -1.79 -8.43 13.80
C VAL A 340 -0.51 -8.65 14.61
N PRO A 341 0.62 -7.99 14.27
CA PRO A 341 1.87 -8.20 15.00
C PRO A 341 1.72 -7.75 16.47
N PHE A 342 2.18 -8.57 17.41
CA PHE A 342 2.28 -8.25 18.85
C PHE A 342 2.96 -6.89 19.13
N CYS A 343 3.77 -6.41 18.22
CA CYS A 343 4.41 -5.10 18.24
C CYS A 343 3.41 -3.93 18.16
N TRP A 344 2.30 -4.11 17.43
CA TRP A 344 1.19 -3.16 17.39
C TRP A 344 0.49 -3.11 18.75
N GLU A 345 0.34 -4.26 19.41
CA GLU A 345 -0.17 -4.34 20.77
C GLU A 345 0.75 -3.55 21.72
N VAL A 346 2.06 -3.80 21.67
CA VAL A 346 3.05 -3.08 22.50
C VAL A 346 3.04 -1.58 22.19
N LEU A 347 2.96 -1.15 20.93
CA LEU A 347 2.89 0.26 20.55
C LEU A 347 1.62 0.92 21.08
N CYS A 348 0.47 0.25 20.99
CA CYS A 348 -0.79 0.72 21.56
C CYS A 348 -0.74 0.80 23.09
N TRP A 349 -0.15 -0.20 23.76
CA TRP A 349 0.10 -0.18 25.21
C TRP A 349 1.02 0.98 25.62
N CYS A 350 2.07 1.24 24.83
CA CYS A 350 3.03 2.32 25.03
C CYS A 350 2.41 3.71 24.84
N ILE A 351 1.58 3.90 23.79
CA ILE A 351 0.82 5.13 23.56
C ILE A 351 -0.19 5.36 24.70
N ASN A 352 -0.86 4.30 25.14
CA ASN A 352 -1.81 4.36 26.25
C ASN A 352 -1.12 4.67 27.59
N LEU A 353 0.06 4.12 27.87
CA LEU A 353 0.84 4.44 29.07
C LEU A 353 1.32 5.90 29.05
N ALA A 354 1.82 6.38 27.90
CA ALA A 354 2.21 7.78 27.72
C ALA A 354 1.01 8.73 27.92
N MET A 355 -0.17 8.32 27.46
CA MET A 355 -1.43 9.03 27.64
C MET A 355 -1.92 9.04 29.09
N ILE A 356 -1.82 7.92 29.81
CA ILE A 356 -2.17 7.81 31.23
C ILE A 356 -1.24 8.71 32.06
N LEU A 357 0.06 8.72 31.77
CA LEU A 357 1.04 9.59 32.43
C LEU A 357 0.77 11.07 32.13
N LEU A 358 0.47 11.41 30.87
CA LEU A 358 0.00 12.74 30.44
C LEU A 358 -1.21 13.22 31.24
N LEU A 359 -2.22 12.37 31.40
CA LEU A 359 -3.49 12.74 32.03
C LEU A 359 -3.42 12.77 33.55
N SER A 360 -2.55 11.95 34.16
CA SER A 360 -2.34 11.93 35.61
C SER A 360 -1.71 13.23 36.17
N GLY A 361 -1.01 14.01 35.32
CA GLY A 361 -0.39 15.28 35.69
C GLY A 361 -1.22 16.55 35.42
N ILE A 362 -2.35 16.45 34.71
CA ILE A 362 -3.09 17.62 34.23
C ILE A 362 -4.13 18.08 35.28
N ARG A 363 -3.74 18.99 36.18
CA ARG A 363 -4.70 19.79 36.99
C ARG A 363 -5.11 21.06 36.22
N LEU A 364 -6.27 21.05 35.59
CA LEU A 364 -6.77 22.16 34.76
C LEU A 364 -7.37 23.31 35.59
N ARG A 365 -6.53 24.28 35.98
CA ARG A 365 -6.93 25.68 36.23
C ARG A 365 -5.95 26.62 35.52
N ARG A 366 -6.44 27.77 35.03
CA ARG A 366 -5.74 28.84 34.25
C ARG A 366 -4.28 28.50 33.91
N ILE A 367 -4.07 27.87 32.76
CA ILE A 367 -2.75 27.36 32.35
C ILE A 367 -1.86 28.54 31.95
N SER A 368 -0.86 28.87 32.76
CA SER A 368 0.21 29.80 32.39
C SER A 368 1.07 29.22 31.25
N LEU A 369 1.71 30.06 30.42
CA LEU A 369 2.68 29.60 29.40
C LEU A 369 3.75 28.68 30.01
N LYS A 370 4.15 28.96 31.26
CA LYS A 370 5.05 28.11 32.06
C LYS A 370 4.49 26.69 32.25
N ALA A 371 3.21 26.55 32.55
CA ALA A 371 2.57 25.24 32.70
C ALA A 371 2.40 24.51 31.37
N VAL A 372 2.14 25.23 30.26
CA VAL A 372 2.15 24.63 28.91
C VAL A 372 3.53 24.09 28.57
N LEU A 373 4.59 24.88 28.78
CA LEU A 373 5.97 24.48 28.53
C LEU A 373 6.39 23.31 29.43
N GLN A 374 6.02 23.31 30.71
CA GLN A 374 6.28 22.20 31.62
C GLN A 374 5.60 20.91 31.17
N ASN A 375 4.34 20.98 30.74
CA ASN A 375 3.62 19.80 30.25
C ASN A 375 4.17 19.31 28.90
N ALA A 376 4.58 20.22 28.01
CA ALA A 376 5.23 19.86 26.76
C ALA A 376 6.60 19.20 27.01
N LEU A 377 7.40 19.72 27.95
CA LEU A 377 8.67 19.11 28.33
C LEU A 377 8.48 17.75 29.00
N LEU A 378 7.48 17.61 29.87
CA LEU A 378 7.16 16.33 30.50
C LEU A 378 6.69 15.30 29.47
N LEU A 379 5.90 15.72 28.48
CA LEU A 379 5.48 14.87 27.36
C LEU A 379 6.69 14.44 26.53
N LEU A 380 7.56 15.37 26.14
CA LEU A 380 8.77 15.06 25.40
C LEU A 380 9.67 14.10 26.19
N PHE A 381 9.87 14.34 27.49
CA PHE A 381 10.65 13.45 28.36
C PHE A 381 10.03 12.06 28.46
N SER A 382 8.71 11.97 28.67
CA SER A 382 8.00 10.69 28.78
C SER A 382 8.06 9.90 27.48
N LEU A 383 7.90 10.57 26.34
CA LEU A 383 8.02 9.96 25.02
C LEU A 383 9.45 9.49 24.76
N SER A 384 10.46 10.29 25.11
CA SER A 384 11.87 9.90 24.98
C SER A 384 12.21 8.71 25.88
N LEU A 385 11.72 8.67 27.13
CA LEU A 385 11.92 7.54 28.03
C LEU A 385 11.30 6.26 27.47
N LEU A 386 10.07 6.36 26.96
CA LEU A 386 9.36 5.25 26.34
C LEU A 386 10.08 4.71 25.11
N LEU A 387 10.49 5.60 24.19
CA LEU A 387 11.27 5.24 23.01
C LEU A 387 12.63 4.63 23.41
N GLY A 388 13.26 5.14 24.46
CA GLY A 388 14.50 4.58 25.01
C GLY A 388 14.33 3.17 25.60
N LEU A 389 13.28 2.94 26.37
CA LEU A 389 12.95 1.60 26.87
C LEU A 389 12.65 0.64 25.72
N PHE A 390 11.90 1.09 24.71
CA PHE A 390 11.59 0.26 23.55
C PHE A 390 12.84 -0.05 22.72
N GLU A 391 13.74 0.92 22.54
CA GLU A 391 15.05 0.74 21.92
C GLU A 391 15.88 -0.32 22.67
N ILE A 392 15.89 -0.28 24.01
CA ILE A 392 16.57 -1.30 24.83
C ILE A 392 15.96 -2.68 24.59
N VAL A 393 14.62 -2.80 24.64
CA VAL A 393 13.92 -4.08 24.42
C VAL A 393 14.23 -4.64 23.02
N LEU A 394 14.14 -3.83 21.96
CA LEU A 394 14.46 -4.27 20.60
C LEU A 394 15.92 -4.73 20.48
N ARG A 395 16.86 -4.05 21.14
CA ARG A 395 18.28 -4.41 21.15
C ARG A 395 18.58 -5.71 21.90
N THR A 396 17.72 -6.14 22.83
CA THR A 396 17.88 -7.46 23.47
C THR A 396 17.72 -8.62 22.48
N GLY A 397 17.11 -8.39 21.32
CA GLY A 397 16.89 -9.40 20.30
C GLY A 397 15.66 -10.28 20.55
N ILE A 398 14.84 -9.98 21.57
CA ILE A 398 13.60 -10.74 21.87
C ILE A 398 12.58 -10.76 20.70
N PHE A 399 12.73 -9.86 19.74
CA PHE A 399 11.90 -9.75 18.54
C PHE A 399 12.56 -10.28 17.27
N ASP A 400 13.81 -10.73 17.33
CA ASP A 400 14.57 -11.15 16.15
C ASP A 400 13.94 -12.38 15.49
N GLU A 401 13.22 -13.21 16.23
CA GLU A 401 12.62 -14.46 15.73
C GLU A 401 11.22 -14.27 15.11
N LYS A 402 10.61 -13.08 15.21
CA LYS A 402 9.16 -12.92 14.98
C LYS A 402 8.72 -12.55 13.56
N GLY A 403 9.61 -12.39 12.58
CA GLY A 403 9.17 -12.29 11.18
C GLY A 403 10.13 -11.61 10.20
N THR A 404 9.72 -11.64 8.93
CA THR A 404 10.47 -11.15 7.75
C THR A 404 10.33 -9.65 7.48
N ILE A 405 9.63 -8.92 8.35
CA ILE A 405 9.20 -7.54 8.12
C ILE A 405 10.35 -6.58 8.43
N TRP A 406 11.02 -6.82 9.55
CA TRP A 406 12.12 -6.02 10.05
C TRP A 406 13.35 -6.90 10.27
N ILE A 407 14.47 -6.50 9.66
CA ILE A 407 15.76 -7.14 9.85
C ILE A 407 16.59 -6.25 10.78
N PRO A 408 16.94 -6.73 11.98
CA PRO A 408 17.85 -6.01 12.88
C PRO A 408 19.17 -5.67 12.17
N LYS A 409 19.70 -4.47 12.45
CA LYS A 409 20.90 -3.94 11.78
C LYS A 409 22.11 -4.90 11.82
N LYS A 410 22.28 -5.65 12.91
CA LYS A 410 23.35 -6.64 13.05
C LYS A 410 23.31 -7.73 11.96
N TYR A 411 22.11 -8.19 11.58
CA TYR A 411 21.95 -9.19 10.51
C TYR A 411 22.11 -8.56 9.13
N VAL A 412 21.66 -7.32 8.93
CA VAL A 412 21.91 -6.57 7.69
C VAL A 412 23.41 -6.41 7.45
N THR A 413 24.17 -6.02 8.48
CA THR A 413 25.64 -5.91 8.41
C THR A 413 26.28 -7.25 8.08
N LEU A 414 25.90 -8.32 8.77
CA LEU A 414 26.43 -9.66 8.53
C LEU A 414 26.17 -10.13 7.08
N ASN A 415 24.96 -9.94 6.55
CA ASN A 415 24.64 -10.28 5.17
C ASN A 415 25.50 -9.51 4.19
N ASN A 416 25.68 -8.20 4.42
CA ASN A 416 26.48 -7.36 3.54
C ASN A 416 27.94 -7.83 3.53
N GLU A 417 28.49 -8.23 4.67
CA GLU A 417 29.85 -8.79 4.76
C GLU A 417 29.97 -10.14 4.04
N ILE A 418 29.02 -11.05 4.24
CA ILE A 418 29.00 -12.36 3.56
C ILE A 418 28.86 -12.16 2.05
N ASN A 419 27.89 -11.37 1.62
CA ASN A 419 27.65 -11.12 0.20
C ASN A 419 28.84 -10.39 -0.44
N ALA A 420 29.52 -9.48 0.28
CA ALA A 420 30.74 -8.85 -0.23
C ALA A 420 31.83 -9.89 -0.54
N LYS A 421 32.04 -10.87 0.35
CA LYS A 421 32.97 -11.99 0.10
C LYS A 421 32.54 -12.86 -1.07
N ASN A 422 31.25 -13.20 -1.17
CA ASN A 422 30.74 -13.95 -2.32
C ASN A 422 30.94 -13.17 -3.63
N TRP A 423 30.77 -11.84 -3.61
CA TRP A 423 31.07 -10.98 -4.75
C TRP A 423 32.56 -10.93 -5.08
N GLU A 424 33.47 -10.99 -4.11
CA GLU A 424 34.91 -11.13 -4.37
C GLU A 424 35.23 -12.41 -5.14
N THR A 425 34.59 -13.53 -4.78
CA THR A 425 34.70 -14.80 -5.53
C THR A 425 34.07 -14.66 -6.92
N ALA A 426 32.82 -14.20 -6.98
CA ALA A 426 32.09 -14.04 -8.23
C ALA A 426 32.80 -13.09 -9.22
N ASN A 427 33.44 -12.04 -8.73
CA ASN A 427 34.12 -11.08 -9.59
C ASN A 427 35.30 -11.67 -10.37
N LYS A 428 35.87 -12.80 -9.91
CA LYS A 428 36.90 -13.55 -10.61
C LYS A 428 36.34 -14.42 -11.74
N HIS A 429 35.05 -14.76 -11.68
CA HIS A 429 34.37 -15.52 -12.73
C HIS A 429 33.85 -14.57 -13.83
N PRO A 430 34.04 -14.88 -15.13
CA PRO A 430 33.62 -13.99 -16.22
C PRO A 430 32.10 -13.74 -16.29
N TYR A 431 31.31 -14.65 -15.72
CA TYR A 431 29.84 -14.53 -15.65
C TYR A 431 29.32 -14.19 -14.25
N LYS A 432 30.21 -13.89 -13.29
CA LYS A 432 29.86 -13.55 -11.91
C LYS A 432 29.16 -14.67 -11.11
N PHE A 433 29.50 -15.91 -11.40
CA PHE A 433 29.09 -17.06 -10.59
C PHE A 433 30.06 -17.26 -9.44
N THR A 434 29.59 -17.81 -8.32
CA THR A 434 30.44 -18.18 -7.17
C THR A 434 31.21 -19.48 -7.39
N ASP A 435 31.15 -20.05 -8.59
CA ASP A 435 31.81 -21.28 -8.97
C ASP A 435 33.19 -21.03 -9.61
N ILE A 436 33.96 -22.11 -9.73
CA ILE A 436 35.19 -22.11 -10.50
C ILE A 436 34.90 -21.97 -11.99
N LEU A 437 35.89 -21.46 -12.75
CA LEU A 437 35.80 -21.42 -14.20
C LEU A 437 36.19 -22.78 -14.77
N TRP A 438 35.20 -23.50 -15.30
CA TRP A 438 35.40 -24.78 -15.96
C TRP A 438 35.98 -24.63 -17.37
N GLU A 439 36.64 -25.67 -17.87
CA GLU A 439 37.04 -25.72 -19.28
C GLU A 439 35.80 -25.94 -20.16
N LYS A 440 35.70 -25.19 -21.26
CA LYS A 440 34.55 -25.29 -22.17
C LYS A 440 34.51 -26.66 -22.84
N GLU A 441 35.66 -27.15 -23.29
CA GLU A 441 35.77 -28.50 -23.84
C GLU A 441 35.56 -29.52 -22.72
N LYS A 442 34.66 -30.48 -22.98
CA LYS A 442 34.35 -31.55 -22.03
C LYS A 442 35.33 -32.70 -22.22
N ALA A 443 36.09 -33.03 -21.18
CA ALA A 443 37.05 -34.13 -21.22
C ALA A 443 36.35 -35.47 -21.49
N ARG A 444 37.06 -36.41 -22.13
CA ARG A 444 36.50 -37.71 -22.50
C ARG A 444 36.15 -38.52 -21.24
N GLY A 445 34.95 -39.09 -21.21
CA GLY A 445 34.47 -39.89 -20.08
C GLY A 445 33.94 -39.06 -18.91
N ILE A 446 33.91 -37.73 -19.04
CA ILE A 446 33.31 -36.83 -18.07
C ILE A 446 31.88 -36.48 -18.49
N SER A 447 30.97 -36.54 -17.52
CA SER A 447 29.62 -35.99 -17.63
C SER A 447 29.51 -34.69 -16.84
N ARG A 448 28.64 -33.78 -17.30
CA ARG A 448 28.45 -32.45 -16.71
C ARG A 448 27.02 -32.24 -16.27
N ILE A 449 26.85 -31.78 -15.03
CA ILE A 449 25.59 -31.32 -14.49
C ILE A 449 25.71 -29.81 -14.27
N ALA A 450 24.80 -29.03 -14.82
CA ALA A 450 24.68 -27.61 -14.54
C ALA A 450 23.53 -27.37 -13.56
N VAL A 451 23.79 -26.67 -12.46
CA VAL A 451 22.76 -26.14 -11.56
C VAL A 451 22.59 -24.65 -11.88
N LEU A 452 21.48 -24.30 -12.52
CA LEU A 452 21.16 -22.95 -12.99
C LEU A 452 20.08 -22.33 -12.10
N GLY A 453 20.23 -21.06 -11.74
CA GLY A 453 19.20 -20.35 -11.00
C GLY A 453 19.63 -18.95 -10.58
N ASP A 454 18.94 -18.43 -9.57
CA ASP A 454 19.09 -17.05 -9.11
C ASP A 454 19.98 -16.91 -7.84
N SER A 455 19.57 -16.05 -6.90
CA SER A 455 20.20 -15.84 -5.61
C SER A 455 20.22 -17.09 -4.71
N PHE A 456 19.31 -18.06 -4.90
CA PHE A 456 19.28 -19.31 -4.12
C PHE A 456 20.42 -20.25 -4.52
N VAL A 457 20.71 -20.32 -5.82
CA VAL A 457 21.84 -21.10 -6.36
C VAL A 457 23.16 -20.37 -6.11
N TRP A 458 23.16 -19.03 -6.17
CA TRP A 458 24.36 -18.21 -5.88
C TRP A 458 24.77 -18.23 -4.40
N GLY A 459 23.82 -18.44 -3.48
CA GLY A 459 24.08 -18.46 -2.04
C GLY A 459 24.00 -17.09 -1.37
N THR A 460 22.95 -16.31 -1.64
CA THR A 460 22.75 -15.02 -0.96
C THR A 460 22.58 -15.21 0.55
N ALA A 461 23.26 -14.35 1.34
CA ALA A 461 23.27 -14.34 2.81
C ALA A 461 23.92 -15.55 3.49
N ILE A 462 24.59 -16.43 2.74
CA ILE A 462 25.42 -17.53 3.27
C ILE A 462 26.77 -17.57 2.53
N PRO A 463 27.84 -18.13 3.12
CA PRO A 463 29.07 -18.35 2.37
C PRO A 463 28.80 -19.22 1.13
N SER A 464 29.24 -18.79 -0.05
CA SER A 464 28.84 -19.41 -1.31
C SER A 464 29.15 -20.90 -1.41
N GLU A 465 30.23 -21.37 -0.79
CA GLU A 465 30.60 -22.79 -0.70
C GLU A 465 29.57 -23.66 0.03
N THR A 466 28.67 -23.02 0.80
CA THR A 466 27.56 -23.67 1.51
C THR A 466 26.23 -23.58 0.77
N ALA A 467 26.19 -22.94 -0.41
CA ALA A 467 25.02 -22.95 -1.28
C ALA A 467 24.69 -24.39 -1.70
N TRP A 468 23.41 -24.65 -1.92
CA TRP A 468 22.93 -26.03 -2.11
C TRP A 468 23.51 -26.68 -3.38
N GLY A 469 23.80 -25.93 -4.43
CA GLY A 469 24.46 -26.44 -5.64
C GLY A 469 25.91 -26.87 -5.40
N HIS A 470 26.69 -26.10 -4.62
CA HIS A 470 28.04 -26.50 -4.19
C HIS A 470 28.01 -27.72 -3.26
N LYS A 471 27.03 -27.76 -2.34
CA LYS A 471 26.80 -28.93 -1.46
C LYS A 471 26.38 -30.18 -2.23
N LEU A 472 25.62 -30.03 -3.31
CA LEU A 472 25.25 -31.11 -4.23
C LEU A 472 26.47 -31.61 -4.99
N ALA A 473 27.28 -30.69 -5.54
CA ALA A 473 28.55 -31.01 -6.21
C ALA A 473 29.46 -31.84 -5.31
N ALA A 474 29.67 -31.41 -4.06
CA ALA A 474 30.50 -32.13 -3.09
C ALA A 474 29.97 -33.55 -2.77
N ARG A 475 28.66 -33.79 -2.84
CA ARG A 475 28.06 -35.12 -2.62
C ARG A 475 28.23 -36.03 -3.82
N ILE A 476 27.96 -35.50 -5.02
CA ILE A 476 28.12 -36.24 -6.26
C ILE A 476 29.59 -36.64 -6.42
N GLN A 477 30.52 -35.71 -6.23
CA GLN A 477 31.95 -35.96 -6.39
C GLN A 477 32.51 -37.03 -5.43
N LYS A 478 31.89 -37.23 -4.26
CA LYS A 478 32.27 -38.30 -3.31
C LYS A 478 32.01 -39.71 -3.85
N LYS A 479 31.05 -39.87 -4.75
CA LYS A 479 30.63 -41.18 -5.29
C LYS A 479 30.91 -41.34 -6.79
N TYR A 480 30.85 -40.24 -7.54
CA TYR A 480 31.00 -40.20 -9.00
C TYR A 480 32.10 -39.21 -9.35
N HIS A 481 33.33 -39.71 -9.48
CA HIS A 481 34.50 -38.87 -9.76
C HIS A 481 34.54 -38.33 -11.20
N ASN A 482 33.77 -38.92 -12.10
CA ASN A 482 33.64 -38.60 -13.51
C ASN A 482 32.50 -37.61 -13.81
N ILE A 483 31.85 -37.05 -12.78
CA ILE A 483 30.76 -36.08 -12.96
C ILE A 483 31.20 -34.72 -12.43
N GLU A 484 31.30 -33.75 -13.32
CA GLU A 484 31.52 -32.35 -12.99
C GLU A 484 30.17 -31.67 -12.71
N VAL A 485 30.08 -30.90 -11.63
CA VAL A 485 28.85 -30.18 -11.27
C VAL A 485 29.16 -28.69 -11.21
N MET A 486 28.52 -27.93 -12.10
CA MET A 486 28.73 -26.50 -12.28
C MET A 486 27.60 -25.70 -11.62
N ASN A 487 27.93 -24.71 -10.80
CA ASN A 487 26.96 -23.90 -10.06
C ASN A 487 26.78 -22.51 -10.70
N TRP A 488 25.78 -22.37 -11.56
CA TRP A 488 25.47 -21.17 -12.35
C TRP A 488 24.32 -20.36 -11.74
N GLY A 489 24.52 -19.90 -10.49
CA GLY A 489 23.60 -18.97 -9.83
C GLY A 489 23.95 -17.51 -10.14
N TYR A 490 22.96 -16.64 -10.30
CA TYR A 490 23.17 -15.19 -10.34
C TYR A 490 22.04 -14.42 -9.64
N PRO A 491 22.30 -13.55 -8.64
CA PRO A 491 21.24 -12.89 -7.90
C PRO A 491 20.36 -12.00 -8.77
N GLY A 492 19.04 -12.24 -8.71
CA GLY A 492 18.03 -11.45 -9.41
C GLY A 492 17.85 -11.79 -10.89
N TRP A 493 18.43 -12.89 -11.38
CA TRP A 493 18.06 -13.43 -12.68
C TRP A 493 16.61 -13.89 -12.69
N SER A 494 15.94 -13.64 -13.81
CA SER A 494 14.69 -14.30 -14.18
C SER A 494 14.98 -15.58 -14.95
N THR A 495 13.98 -16.44 -15.12
CA THR A 495 14.10 -17.61 -16.03
C THR A 495 14.42 -17.18 -17.48
N VAL A 496 14.07 -15.96 -17.88
CA VAL A 496 14.46 -15.41 -19.19
C VAL A 496 15.98 -15.21 -19.26
N ASP A 497 16.58 -14.65 -18.21
CA ASP A 497 18.04 -14.45 -18.11
C ASP A 497 18.78 -15.78 -18.04
N GLU A 498 18.27 -16.72 -17.25
CA GLU A 498 18.78 -18.09 -17.13
C GLU A 498 18.80 -18.78 -18.51
N PHE A 499 17.67 -18.75 -19.22
CA PHE A 499 17.56 -19.39 -20.54
C PHE A 499 18.44 -18.69 -21.60
N ASN A 500 18.53 -17.35 -21.55
CA ASN A 500 19.45 -16.60 -22.41
C ASN A 500 20.91 -16.97 -22.15
N PHE A 501 21.30 -17.13 -20.88
CA PHE A 501 22.64 -17.59 -20.53
C PHE A 501 22.90 -19.00 -21.05
N LEU A 502 21.99 -19.95 -20.77
CA LEU A 502 22.10 -21.33 -21.23
C LEU A 502 22.28 -21.41 -22.74
N SER A 503 21.34 -20.83 -23.50
CA SER A 503 21.28 -20.97 -24.96
C SER A 503 22.42 -20.28 -25.71
N THR A 504 23.10 -19.31 -25.10
CA THR A 504 24.17 -18.54 -25.77
C THR A 504 25.57 -18.81 -25.24
N LYS A 505 25.71 -19.02 -23.92
CA LYS A 505 27.00 -19.12 -23.22
C LYS A 505 27.16 -20.46 -22.52
N GLY A 506 26.14 -20.92 -21.80
CA GLY A 506 26.14 -22.16 -21.03
C GLY A 506 26.28 -23.41 -21.91
N ILE A 507 25.66 -23.41 -23.10
CA ILE A 507 25.73 -24.52 -24.05
C ILE A 507 27.16 -24.86 -24.47
N LYS A 508 28.08 -23.89 -24.44
CA LYS A 508 29.49 -24.08 -24.78
C LYS A 508 30.24 -24.97 -23.79
N TYR A 509 29.66 -25.24 -22.62
CA TYR A 509 30.19 -26.15 -21.61
C TYR A 509 29.64 -27.57 -21.75
N ALA A 510 28.76 -27.82 -22.74
CA ALA A 510 28.19 -29.14 -23.06
C ALA A 510 27.64 -29.93 -21.84
N PRO A 511 26.73 -29.34 -21.04
CA PRO A 511 26.07 -30.05 -19.94
C PRO A 511 25.27 -31.25 -20.47
N ASP A 512 25.27 -32.36 -19.72
CA ASP A 512 24.43 -33.53 -20.00
C ASP A 512 23.10 -33.46 -19.23
N VAL A 513 23.13 -32.83 -18.04
CA VAL A 513 21.94 -32.56 -17.23
C VAL A 513 21.91 -31.09 -16.86
N LEU A 514 20.72 -30.49 -16.97
CA LEU A 514 20.44 -29.16 -16.47
C LEU A 514 19.43 -29.24 -15.33
N ILE A 515 19.84 -28.78 -14.16
CA ILE A 515 18.99 -28.63 -12.98
C ILE A 515 18.66 -27.14 -12.84
N VAL A 516 17.40 -26.78 -12.97
CA VAL A 516 16.92 -25.42 -12.72
C VAL A 516 16.42 -25.33 -11.28
N GLY A 517 17.10 -24.54 -10.45
CA GLY A 517 16.72 -24.25 -9.08
C GLY A 517 15.57 -23.25 -9.04
N PHE A 518 14.34 -23.74 -9.18
CA PHE A 518 13.17 -22.87 -9.24
C PHE A 518 12.85 -22.24 -7.88
N VAL A 519 12.62 -20.94 -7.87
CA VAL A 519 12.19 -20.19 -6.70
C VAL A 519 10.93 -19.39 -7.02
N ARG A 520 10.25 -18.90 -5.97
CA ARG A 520 8.95 -18.21 -6.10
C ARG A 520 8.93 -16.93 -6.94
N ASN A 521 10.06 -16.37 -7.36
CA ASN A 521 10.12 -15.19 -8.23
C ASN A 521 10.34 -15.49 -9.70
N ASP A 522 10.67 -16.73 -10.06
CA ASP A 522 11.02 -17.11 -11.42
C ASP A 522 9.93 -16.88 -12.48
N PRO A 523 8.62 -16.93 -12.14
CA PRO A 523 7.59 -16.53 -13.08
C PRO A 523 7.68 -15.05 -13.50
N ASP A 524 8.52 -14.21 -12.89
CA ASP A 524 8.76 -12.85 -13.37
C ASP A 524 9.52 -12.87 -14.71
N LEU A 525 8.86 -12.42 -15.77
CA LEU A 525 9.44 -12.34 -17.12
C LEU A 525 10.24 -11.04 -17.36
N GLY A 526 10.43 -10.22 -16.32
CA GLY A 526 11.17 -8.95 -16.39
C GLY A 526 10.28 -7.74 -16.70
N ASP A 527 8.99 -7.96 -16.99
CA ASP A 527 8.04 -6.88 -17.30
C ASP A 527 7.56 -6.14 -16.05
N TYR A 528 7.60 -6.81 -14.89
CA TYR A 528 7.08 -6.25 -13.65
C TYR A 528 8.17 -5.53 -12.87
N ARG A 529 8.27 -4.22 -13.05
CA ARG A 529 9.05 -3.41 -12.10
C ARG A 529 8.38 -3.40 -10.74
N TRP A 530 8.92 -4.17 -9.80
CA TRP A 530 8.58 -4.10 -8.38
C TRP A 530 8.78 -2.66 -7.88
N LYS A 531 7.70 -2.06 -7.36
CA LYS A 531 7.74 -0.72 -6.75
C LYS A 531 7.57 -0.88 -5.25
N LEU A 532 8.64 -0.63 -4.52
CA LEU A 532 8.60 -0.50 -3.07
C LEU A 532 8.41 0.96 -2.70
N PHE A 533 7.52 1.19 -1.74
CA PHE A 533 7.55 2.39 -0.95
C PHE A 533 8.25 2.07 0.36
N ASP A 534 9.30 2.83 0.66
CA ASP A 534 10.13 2.60 1.83
C ASP A 534 10.39 3.90 2.61
N LEU A 535 9.75 3.99 3.78
CA LEU A 535 9.93 5.02 4.79
C LEU A 535 11.38 5.21 5.24
N ARG A 536 12.20 4.15 5.21
CA ARG A 536 13.60 4.18 5.66
C ARG A 536 14.50 4.95 4.68
N THR A 537 14.16 4.93 3.40
CA THR A 537 14.97 5.50 2.30
C THR A 537 14.34 6.74 1.66
N MET A 538 13.16 7.18 2.12
CA MET A 538 12.39 8.27 1.52
C MET A 538 13.24 9.51 1.18
N ARG A 539 13.00 10.02 -0.03
CA ARG A 539 13.76 11.10 -0.67
C ARG A 539 13.19 12.50 -0.42
N SER A 540 11.97 12.62 0.13
CA SER A 540 11.37 13.94 0.38
C SER A 540 12.08 14.65 1.55
N GLY A 541 12.56 15.87 1.31
CA GLY A 541 13.36 16.62 2.28
C GLY A 541 12.60 16.96 3.57
N PHE A 542 11.31 17.28 3.45
CA PHE A 542 10.47 17.65 4.59
C PHE A 542 10.22 16.50 5.57
N VAL A 543 9.78 15.32 5.08
CA VAL A 543 9.52 14.15 5.94
C VAL A 543 10.83 13.62 6.53
N ARG A 544 11.91 13.63 5.73
CA ARG A 544 13.25 13.27 6.21
C ARG A 544 13.68 14.18 7.37
N ALA A 545 13.51 15.49 7.26
CA ALA A 545 13.84 16.44 8.32
C ALA A 545 13.00 16.22 9.59
N ALA A 546 11.70 15.93 9.44
CA ALA A 546 10.80 15.71 10.58
C ALA A 546 11.12 14.42 11.36
N LEU A 547 11.56 13.35 10.67
CA LEU A 547 11.84 12.05 11.29
C LEU A 547 13.30 11.85 11.69
N TRP A 548 14.20 12.73 11.23
CA TRP A 548 15.64 12.65 11.48
C TRP A 548 16.03 12.58 12.97
N PRO A 549 15.46 13.41 13.88
CA PRO A 549 15.82 13.36 15.29
C PRO A 549 15.51 12.01 15.93
N VAL A 550 14.35 11.42 15.59
CA VAL A 550 13.94 10.10 16.11
C VAL A 550 14.88 9.01 15.60
N LYS A 551 15.20 9.02 14.29
CA LYS A 551 16.15 8.06 13.71
C LYS A 551 17.56 8.17 14.33
N THR A 552 17.98 9.38 14.66
CA THR A 552 19.32 9.62 15.24
C THR A 552 19.41 9.12 16.68
N ILE A 553 18.37 9.37 17.48
CA ILE A 553 18.37 9.04 18.92
C ILE A 553 17.93 7.58 19.17
N PHE A 554 16.94 7.09 18.42
CA PHE A 554 16.33 5.77 18.55
C PHE A 554 16.31 5.03 17.20
N PRO A 555 17.50 4.65 16.66
CA PRO A 555 17.60 4.10 15.32
C PRO A 555 16.88 2.76 15.17
N THR A 556 16.94 1.88 16.18
CA THR A 556 16.33 0.55 16.11
C THR A 556 14.81 0.66 16.15
N VAL A 557 14.27 1.51 17.04
CA VAL A 557 12.83 1.82 17.08
C VAL A 557 12.36 2.42 15.77
N PHE A 558 13.12 3.36 15.20
CA PHE A 558 12.77 3.96 13.92
C PHE A 558 12.72 2.91 12.80
N ASP A 559 13.78 2.11 12.64
CA ASP A 559 13.83 1.09 11.59
C ASP A 559 12.73 0.05 11.76
N PHE A 560 12.46 -0.37 12.99
CA PHE A 560 11.38 -1.29 13.35
C PHE A 560 10.01 -0.72 12.96
N THR A 561 9.69 0.47 13.44
CA THR A 561 8.38 1.10 13.19
C THR A 561 8.19 1.46 11.72
N ALA A 562 9.23 1.93 11.04
CA ALA A 562 9.19 2.24 9.61
C ALA A 562 8.95 0.97 8.77
N ALA A 563 9.57 -0.16 9.11
CA ALA A 563 9.38 -1.42 8.40
C ALA A 563 7.93 -1.93 8.50
N HIS A 564 7.35 -1.92 9.70
CA HIS A 564 5.97 -2.35 9.92
C HIS A 564 4.96 -1.37 9.29
N LEU A 565 5.23 -0.06 9.37
CA LEU A 565 4.37 0.93 8.72
C LEU A 565 4.44 0.82 7.19
N ASN A 566 5.61 0.56 6.62
CA ASN A 566 5.74 0.27 5.19
C ASN A 566 4.89 -0.94 4.81
N GLU A 567 5.02 -2.06 5.51
CA GLU A 567 4.26 -3.26 5.21
C GLU A 567 2.76 -3.01 5.30
N PHE A 568 2.30 -2.33 6.36
CA PHE A 568 0.90 -1.93 6.49
C PHE A 568 0.44 -1.07 5.31
N LEU A 569 1.19 -0.02 4.98
CA LEU A 569 0.87 0.82 3.82
C LEU A 569 0.87 0.01 2.53
N MET A 570 1.79 -0.94 2.36
CA MET A 570 1.91 -1.74 1.14
C MET A 570 0.73 -2.68 1.01
N ASN A 571 0.37 -3.38 2.07
CA ASN A 571 -0.63 -4.44 2.02
C ASN A 571 -2.06 -3.91 2.00
N TYR A 572 -2.32 -2.76 2.65
CA TYR A 572 -3.70 -2.24 2.80
C TYR A 572 -4.02 -1.05 1.91
N PHE A 573 -3.03 -0.21 1.58
CA PHE A 573 -3.29 1.00 0.80
C PHE A 573 -2.69 0.89 -0.59
N LEU A 574 -1.38 0.65 -0.69
CA LEU A 574 -0.67 0.75 -1.96
C LEU A 574 -0.74 -0.52 -2.81
N LYS A 575 -1.26 -1.63 -2.27
CA LYS A 575 -1.45 -2.91 -2.98
C LYS A 575 -2.28 -2.73 -4.25
N GLU A 576 -3.41 -2.03 -4.15
CA GLU A 576 -4.31 -1.75 -5.29
C GLU A 576 -3.61 -0.91 -6.37
N PHE A 577 -2.64 -0.10 -5.95
CA PHE A 577 -1.80 0.74 -6.80
C PHE A 577 -0.60 -0.03 -7.38
N GLY A 578 -0.45 -1.32 -7.05
CA GLY A 578 0.58 -2.21 -7.58
C GLY A 578 1.91 -2.20 -6.80
N TYR A 579 1.95 -1.57 -5.63
CA TYR A 579 3.14 -1.53 -4.78
C TYR A 579 3.22 -2.75 -3.85
N GLY A 580 4.44 -3.07 -3.45
CA GLY A 580 4.73 -4.11 -2.47
C GLY A 580 4.82 -5.51 -3.06
N TRP A 581 5.45 -6.39 -2.28
CA TRP A 581 5.75 -7.77 -2.67
C TRP A 581 4.50 -8.59 -3.00
N GLN A 582 3.41 -8.42 -2.24
CA GLN A 582 2.18 -9.16 -2.46
C GLN A 582 1.54 -8.84 -3.82
N ALA A 583 1.45 -7.55 -4.18
CA ALA A 583 0.91 -7.12 -5.46
C ALA A 583 1.76 -7.60 -6.64
N TRP A 584 3.08 -7.72 -6.45
CA TRP A 584 3.98 -8.28 -7.45
C TRP A 584 3.82 -9.80 -7.57
N TYR A 585 3.76 -10.54 -6.46
CA TYR A 585 3.49 -11.99 -6.48
C TYR A 585 2.16 -12.33 -7.15
N GLU A 586 1.10 -11.56 -6.89
CA GLU A 586 -0.20 -11.74 -7.56
C GLU A 586 -0.14 -11.52 -9.08
N ARG A 587 0.79 -10.68 -9.57
CA ARG A 587 1.01 -10.46 -11.01
C ARG A 587 1.75 -11.62 -11.65
N ILE A 588 2.89 -12.04 -11.08
CA ILE A 588 3.72 -13.09 -11.68
C ILE A 588 3.05 -14.48 -11.61
N TYR A 589 2.14 -14.70 -10.65
CA TYR A 589 1.31 -15.90 -10.58
C TYR A 589 -0.09 -15.70 -11.20
N SER A 590 -0.33 -14.61 -11.93
CA SER A 590 -1.59 -14.44 -12.66
C SER A 590 -1.73 -15.49 -13.77
N PRO A 591 -2.96 -15.93 -14.12
CA PRO A 591 -3.16 -16.91 -15.18
C PRO A 591 -2.53 -16.49 -16.52
N GLN A 592 -2.59 -15.19 -16.85
CA GLN A 592 -1.99 -14.64 -18.07
C GLN A 592 -0.47 -14.77 -18.03
N ASN A 593 0.16 -14.40 -16.91
CA ASN A 593 1.60 -14.50 -16.79
C ASN A 593 2.09 -15.95 -16.77
N LEU A 594 1.38 -16.84 -16.06
CA LEU A 594 1.72 -18.27 -16.04
C LEU A 594 1.58 -18.91 -17.43
N GLN A 595 0.68 -18.43 -18.29
CA GLN A 595 0.61 -18.86 -19.68
C GLN A 595 1.84 -18.41 -20.48
N ARG A 596 2.32 -17.19 -20.28
CA ARG A 596 3.56 -16.69 -20.91
C ARG A 596 4.78 -17.46 -20.39
N TYR A 597 4.82 -17.72 -19.08
CA TYR A 597 5.85 -18.52 -18.44
C TYR A 597 5.86 -19.97 -18.94
N TYR A 598 4.68 -20.57 -19.18
CA TYR A 598 4.55 -21.87 -19.83
C TYR A 598 5.23 -21.90 -21.21
N LEU A 599 5.05 -20.87 -22.03
CA LEU A 599 5.71 -20.80 -23.34
C LEU A 599 7.24 -20.66 -23.22
N LEU A 600 7.73 -19.93 -22.21
CA LEU A 600 9.17 -19.84 -21.92
C LEU A 600 9.75 -21.19 -21.50
N LEU A 601 9.08 -21.88 -20.56
CA LEU A 601 9.50 -23.21 -20.12
C LEU A 601 9.44 -24.23 -21.25
N LYS A 602 8.42 -24.18 -22.10
CA LYS A 602 8.35 -25.01 -23.31
C LYS A 602 9.56 -24.76 -24.21
N LYS A 603 9.87 -23.50 -24.49
CA LYS A 603 11.03 -23.13 -25.32
C LYS A 603 12.35 -23.63 -24.73
N MET A 604 12.48 -23.58 -23.41
CA MET A 604 13.65 -24.09 -22.70
C MET A 604 13.74 -25.62 -22.77
N ALA A 605 12.61 -26.32 -22.60
CA ALA A 605 12.53 -27.76 -22.71
C ALA A 605 12.84 -28.24 -24.13
N ASP A 606 12.22 -27.65 -25.15
CA ASP A 606 12.47 -27.94 -26.56
C ASP A 606 13.97 -27.76 -26.88
N PHE A 607 14.58 -26.65 -26.44
CA PHE A 607 16.01 -26.41 -26.61
C PHE A 607 16.87 -27.48 -25.91
N CYS A 608 16.54 -27.86 -24.68
CA CYS A 608 17.28 -28.90 -23.97
C CYS A 608 17.17 -30.25 -24.70
N GLU A 609 15.99 -30.62 -25.18
CA GLU A 609 15.76 -31.83 -25.96
C GLU A 609 16.57 -31.84 -27.26
N GLU A 610 16.55 -30.74 -28.03
CA GLU A 610 17.34 -30.57 -29.26
C GLU A 610 18.86 -30.71 -29.02
N GLN A 611 19.34 -30.27 -27.85
CA GLN A 611 20.75 -30.36 -27.46
C GLN A 611 21.11 -31.67 -26.74
N GLY A 612 20.14 -32.56 -26.51
CA GLY A 612 20.34 -33.81 -25.77
C GLY A 612 20.64 -33.60 -24.27
N ILE A 613 20.16 -32.51 -23.69
CA ILE A 613 20.32 -32.14 -22.29
C ILE A 613 19.09 -32.60 -21.51
N GLN A 614 19.28 -33.40 -20.46
CA GLN A 614 18.17 -33.75 -19.57
C GLN A 614 17.82 -32.58 -18.66
N LEU A 615 16.63 -32.00 -18.84
CA LEU A 615 16.11 -30.89 -18.03
C LEU A 615 15.37 -31.41 -16.79
N ILE A 616 15.74 -30.90 -15.61
CA ILE A 616 15.10 -31.18 -14.32
C ILE A 616 14.84 -29.86 -13.59
N VAL A 617 13.63 -29.65 -13.08
CA VAL A 617 13.29 -28.48 -12.27
C VAL A 617 13.21 -28.86 -10.80
N VAL A 618 13.96 -28.19 -9.93
CA VAL A 618 13.91 -28.40 -8.47
C VAL A 618 13.20 -27.23 -7.84
N LEU A 619 11.99 -27.45 -7.31
CA LEU A 619 11.20 -26.40 -6.66
C LEU A 619 11.74 -26.18 -5.23
N THR A 620 12.41 -25.04 -5.02
CA THR A 620 13.09 -24.68 -3.76
C THR A 620 12.27 -23.66 -2.93
N PRO A 621 11.55 -24.08 -1.88
CA PRO A 621 10.65 -23.19 -1.16
C PRO A 621 11.39 -22.18 -0.27
N ALA A 622 10.89 -20.94 -0.23
CA ALA A 622 11.41 -19.87 0.64
C ALA A 622 10.70 -19.81 2.01
N THR A 623 9.73 -20.70 2.26
CA THR A 623 8.96 -20.78 3.50
C THR A 623 8.20 -22.11 3.58
N TYR A 624 7.80 -22.54 4.78
CA TYR A 624 6.92 -23.69 5.03
C TYR A 624 5.43 -23.30 5.14
N LYS A 625 5.08 -22.04 4.83
CA LYS A 625 3.68 -21.56 4.86
C LYS A 625 2.86 -22.19 3.72
N GLU A 626 1.62 -22.56 4.03
CA GLU A 626 0.68 -23.22 3.10
C GLU A 626 0.51 -22.47 1.76
N ALA A 627 0.48 -21.14 1.79
CA ALA A 627 0.37 -20.32 0.58
C ALA A 627 1.52 -20.53 -0.41
N GLU A 628 2.71 -20.90 0.07
CA GLU A 628 3.85 -21.28 -0.78
C GLU A 628 3.61 -22.65 -1.42
N GLY A 629 3.12 -23.62 -0.62
CA GLY A 629 2.76 -24.94 -1.11
C GLY A 629 1.73 -24.91 -2.24
N GLN A 630 0.73 -24.03 -2.16
CA GLN A 630 -0.26 -23.84 -3.22
C GLN A 630 0.37 -23.34 -4.54
N LYS A 631 1.33 -22.41 -4.46
CA LYS A 631 2.06 -21.91 -5.64
C LYS A 631 2.93 -23.00 -6.27
N PHE A 632 3.57 -23.81 -5.44
CA PHE A 632 4.43 -24.90 -5.90
C PHE A 632 3.59 -26.02 -6.52
N GLN A 633 2.39 -26.27 -6.01
CA GLN A 633 1.44 -27.17 -6.64
C GLN A 633 0.97 -26.65 -8.01
N ALA A 634 0.69 -25.34 -8.14
CA ALA A 634 0.35 -24.74 -9.42
C ALA A 634 1.50 -24.85 -10.43
N MET A 635 2.74 -24.70 -9.97
CA MET A 635 3.93 -24.88 -10.82
C MET A 635 4.14 -26.35 -11.22
N ALA A 636 3.98 -27.28 -10.29
CA ALA A 636 4.03 -28.72 -10.56
C ALA A 636 3.04 -29.13 -11.67
N SER A 637 1.78 -28.68 -11.57
CA SER A 637 0.77 -28.91 -12.62
C SER A 637 1.17 -28.33 -13.99
N LEU A 638 1.93 -27.23 -14.00
CA LEU A 638 2.42 -26.62 -15.23
C LEU A 638 3.55 -27.47 -15.85
N LEU A 639 4.48 -27.93 -15.03
CA LEU A 639 5.58 -28.82 -15.43
C LEU A 639 5.08 -30.18 -15.92
N ASP A 640 4.07 -30.75 -15.25
CA ASP A 640 3.39 -31.99 -15.66
C ASP A 640 2.82 -31.87 -17.08
N ARG A 641 2.17 -30.74 -17.41
CA ARG A 641 1.63 -30.50 -18.76
C ARG A 641 2.70 -30.37 -19.84
N LEU A 642 3.90 -29.93 -19.46
CA LEU A 642 5.05 -29.83 -20.36
C LEU A 642 5.86 -31.13 -20.44
N GLY A 643 5.55 -32.14 -19.60
CA GLY A 643 6.37 -33.34 -19.49
C GLY A 643 7.77 -33.08 -18.93
N ILE A 644 7.98 -31.95 -18.22
CA ILE A 644 9.28 -31.61 -17.64
C ILE A 644 9.44 -32.34 -16.31
N GLU A 645 10.56 -33.04 -16.13
CA GLU A 645 10.88 -33.73 -14.87
C GLU A 645 11.13 -32.73 -13.74
N TYR A 646 10.59 -32.99 -12.54
CA TYR A 646 10.77 -32.09 -11.40
C TYR A 646 10.83 -32.78 -10.04
N LEU A 647 11.45 -32.08 -9.08
CA LEU A 647 11.47 -32.43 -7.66
C LEU A 647 10.86 -31.29 -6.85
N ASN A 648 9.75 -31.57 -6.15
CA ASN A 648 9.14 -30.62 -5.23
C ASN A 648 9.69 -30.80 -3.81
N LEU A 649 10.48 -29.85 -3.32
CA LEU A 649 11.09 -29.92 -1.99
C LEU A 649 10.18 -29.37 -0.87
N TYR A 650 9.05 -28.75 -1.20
CA TYR A 650 8.12 -28.20 -0.19
C TYR A 650 7.66 -29.24 0.86
N PRO A 651 7.23 -30.46 0.48
CA PRO A 651 6.83 -31.46 1.47
C PRO A 651 7.96 -31.86 2.43
N ALA A 652 9.20 -31.98 1.93
CA ALA A 652 10.36 -32.32 2.75
C ALA A 652 10.69 -31.19 3.74
N VAL A 653 10.62 -29.93 3.31
CA VAL A 653 10.81 -28.77 4.19
C VAL A 653 9.75 -28.71 5.28
N VAL A 654 8.47 -28.94 4.94
CA VAL A 654 7.42 -28.98 5.97
C VAL A 654 7.64 -30.12 6.96
N ARG A 655 7.96 -31.33 6.46
CA ARG A 655 8.20 -32.52 7.29
C ARG A 655 9.38 -32.35 8.25
N ASP A 656 10.52 -31.90 7.72
CA ASP A 656 11.79 -31.99 8.43
C ASP A 656 12.22 -30.68 9.09
N LEU A 657 11.73 -29.53 8.60
CA LEU A 657 12.26 -28.23 8.99
C LEU A 657 11.24 -27.29 9.63
N SER A 658 9.93 -27.56 9.54
CA SER A 658 8.88 -26.65 10.06
C SER A 658 8.91 -26.42 11.58
N HIS A 659 9.54 -27.31 12.34
CA HIS A 659 9.67 -27.22 13.80
C HIS A 659 10.88 -26.39 14.26
N TYR A 660 11.81 -26.06 13.35
CA TYR A 660 12.95 -25.21 13.67
C TYR A 660 12.55 -23.72 13.67
N PRO A 661 13.19 -22.89 14.48
CA PRO A 661 12.94 -21.46 14.46
C PRO A 661 13.46 -20.85 13.15
N SER A 662 12.77 -19.82 12.64
CA SER A 662 13.08 -19.17 11.35
C SER A 662 14.55 -18.77 11.20
N ARG A 663 15.21 -18.35 12.29
CA ARG A 663 16.62 -17.93 12.26
C ARG A 663 17.61 -19.03 11.85
N ASP A 664 17.26 -20.30 12.05
CA ASP A 664 18.13 -21.44 11.75
C ASP A 664 17.87 -21.96 10.31
N LEU A 665 16.70 -21.63 9.76
CA LEU A 665 16.26 -22.06 8.44
C LEU A 665 16.74 -21.13 7.34
N TRP A 666 16.75 -19.83 7.60
CA TRP A 666 17.03 -18.81 6.60
C TRP A 666 18.45 -18.27 6.75
N GLY A 667 18.96 -17.60 5.71
CA GLY A 667 20.26 -16.92 5.79
C GLY A 667 20.33 -15.95 6.97
N ASN A 668 19.18 -15.40 7.38
CA ASN A 668 18.95 -14.70 8.65
C ASN A 668 17.43 -14.51 8.88
N PRO A 669 17.00 -14.01 10.06
CA PRO A 669 15.58 -14.01 10.44
C PRO A 669 14.63 -13.19 9.56
N GLY A 670 15.10 -12.28 8.71
CA GLY A 670 14.22 -11.56 7.80
C GLY A 670 14.65 -11.50 6.35
N ASP A 671 15.56 -12.37 5.95
CA ASP A 671 15.86 -12.65 4.56
C ASP A 671 15.43 -14.08 4.22
N PRO A 672 14.36 -14.29 3.44
CA PRO A 672 13.82 -15.63 3.16
C PRO A 672 14.71 -16.48 2.22
N HIS A 673 15.98 -16.13 2.03
CA HIS A 673 16.97 -16.98 1.37
C HIS A 673 17.33 -18.20 2.23
N PRO A 674 17.63 -19.36 1.62
CA PRO A 674 17.87 -20.59 2.35
C PRO A 674 19.15 -20.50 3.17
N GLY A 675 19.05 -20.77 4.47
CA GLY A 675 20.16 -20.89 5.39
C GLY A 675 20.79 -22.29 5.37
N GLY A 676 21.70 -22.55 6.30
CA GLY A 676 22.50 -23.78 6.33
C GLY A 676 21.68 -25.08 6.36
N LEU A 677 20.59 -25.12 7.13
CA LEU A 677 19.70 -26.29 7.23
C LEU A 677 18.90 -26.50 5.93
N MET A 678 18.36 -25.43 5.35
CA MET A 678 17.61 -25.49 4.09
C MET A 678 18.51 -25.95 2.94
N THR A 679 19.71 -25.38 2.79
CA THR A 679 20.62 -25.79 1.71
C THR A 679 21.14 -27.21 1.88
N GLU A 680 21.25 -27.69 3.12
CA GLU A 680 21.59 -29.09 3.41
C GLU A 680 20.49 -30.03 2.95
N LEU A 681 19.22 -29.73 3.31
CA LEU A 681 18.07 -30.51 2.87
C LEU A 681 17.94 -30.51 1.35
N PHE A 682 18.06 -29.34 0.71
CA PHE A 682 17.97 -29.21 -0.75
C PHE A 682 19.01 -30.08 -1.47
N ALA A 683 20.27 -30.04 -1.01
CA ALA A 683 21.33 -30.85 -1.59
C ALA A 683 21.11 -32.36 -1.35
N ASN A 684 20.66 -32.76 -0.15
CA ASN A 684 20.41 -34.16 0.21
C ASN A 684 19.26 -34.78 -0.59
N GLU A 685 18.11 -34.11 -0.61
CA GLU A 685 16.91 -34.59 -1.30
C GLU A 685 17.14 -34.61 -2.82
N THR A 686 17.82 -33.60 -3.36
CA THR A 686 18.18 -33.59 -4.80
C THR A 686 19.14 -34.73 -5.14
N PHE A 687 20.19 -34.95 -4.35
CA PHE A 687 21.11 -36.08 -4.56
C PHE A 687 20.37 -37.43 -4.53
N SER A 688 19.53 -37.64 -3.52
CA SER A 688 18.75 -38.87 -3.37
C SER A 688 17.74 -39.06 -4.50
N TYR A 689 17.15 -37.97 -5.00
CA TYR A 689 16.28 -38.00 -6.18
C TYR A 689 17.03 -38.46 -7.43
N LEU A 690 18.18 -37.85 -7.73
CA LEU A 690 18.98 -38.20 -8.91
C LEU A 690 19.49 -39.64 -8.87
N GLU A 691 19.87 -40.14 -7.69
CA GLU A 691 20.21 -41.55 -7.45
C GLU A 691 19.02 -42.48 -7.73
N LYS A 692 17.88 -42.21 -7.10
CA LYS A 692 16.68 -43.05 -7.17
C LYS A 692 16.11 -43.12 -8.59
N ARG A 693 16.20 -42.03 -9.34
CA ARG A 693 15.79 -41.95 -10.75
C ARG A 693 16.82 -42.53 -11.71
N LYS A 694 17.95 -43.05 -11.19
CA LYS A 694 19.07 -43.61 -11.95
C LYS A 694 19.72 -42.61 -12.92
N ILE A 695 19.59 -41.30 -12.65
CA ILE A 695 20.19 -40.25 -13.47
C ILE A 695 21.71 -40.29 -13.32
N LEU A 696 22.24 -40.20 -12.08
CA LEU A 696 23.68 -40.25 -11.85
C LEU A 696 24.32 -41.57 -12.34
N PRO A 697 23.75 -42.77 -12.08
CA PRO A 697 24.27 -44.01 -12.65
C PRO A 697 24.20 -44.10 -14.19
N SER A 698 23.28 -43.39 -14.84
CA SER A 698 23.12 -43.40 -16.30
C SER A 698 24.10 -42.49 -17.02
N LEU A 699 24.59 -41.45 -16.33
CA LEU A 699 25.63 -40.57 -16.83
C LEU A 699 26.92 -41.37 -16.92
N LYS A 700 27.36 -41.61 -18.18
CA LYS A 700 28.44 -42.52 -18.57
C LYS A 700 29.48 -42.73 -17.47
N THR A 701 29.33 -43.79 -16.68
CA THR A 701 30.48 -44.48 -16.12
C THR A 701 31.29 -45.01 -17.32
N PRO A 702 32.62 -44.79 -17.32
CA PRO A 702 33.51 -44.99 -18.47
C PRO A 702 33.29 -46.27 -19.27
#